data_AF-A0A485BJD6-F1
#
_entry.id   AF-A0A485BJD6-F1
#
_cell.length_a   1.000
_cell.length_b   1.000
_cell.length_c   1.000
_cell.angle_alpha   90.00
_cell.angle_beta   90.00
_cell.angle_gamma   90.00
#
_symmetry.space_group_name_H-M   'P 1'
#
loop_
_entity.id
_entity.type
_entity.pdbx_description
1 polymer ?
#
loop_
_entity_poly.entity_id
_entity_poly.type
_entity_poly.pdbx_seq_one_letter_code
_entity_poly.pdbx_strand_id
1 'polypeptide(L)'
;MTIRFYPSRLPGEPLETHEHSEMSFHDWMVLNVKEYRDQEKHPIAVEVGGINVPPQEWPLCFIKPESDVRIYPVPFATAAAVAAWASLAIAAASAVYVLITMSNMDKGGYSSSSGTGLDLNPAKANTAKLGDPIRELFGRYRVYPDYVVQPVTRFDPDDPTIMRVEMLLCVSVGNVAFTTGDIRIGETPAAALGDKFSSTVYGPGADVSADRRSENWYNSTEVGGTSSGTGLDMAQTSPDSTDITADSMTVSGPSVTFSGLIDSSVDDDEGNTLPESWVAGALVTIIAPANFQISTSSGYSLLTSDIIAEMNPYPGMPVTLEINGAQYELFIATYTPKQDAVPGVGGTAAAVRGNAAPTTYDFSVTGQTFNLTWQGATYTISLVANYGTMSGLLAAINEGITGSGLIAHDDSGVVRIVEISSPWRGGSITSSSLPVSVFGDNPDSTSGTASSGGSPAITSNVTLAYGSAAGAAFSGIPEGTQRLALAHSGNEYRIADADGTTATVQRVIEGVIDPSWLGFSPRTMIDYQATGINDNNTWMGPFLVCPENEVVDAFEVNFSFPSGICGFDSKGKKRIRHCEWEIQYRVYGSGSGWTSRQGVYALQNVNGLGFTERFDLSTTGLVEVRCRRRNEQGSNNARDSMYWQALRGRLLARPSSYAGVTLLAATVETGGNR
;
A
#
# COMPACT_ATOMS: atom_id res chain seq x y z
N MET A 1 -50.64 0.44 33.31
CA MET A 1 -50.10 1.24 32.19
C MET A 1 -48.61 0.99 32.13
N THR A 2 -48.06 1.26 30.95
CA THR A 2 -46.88 0.57 30.45
C THR A 2 -45.72 1.53 30.23
N ILE A 3 -44.51 1.03 30.47
CA ILE A 3 -43.27 1.69 30.07
C ILE A 3 -43.06 1.41 28.59
N ARG A 4 -42.91 2.47 27.80
CA ARG A 4 -42.84 2.43 26.34
C ARG A 4 -41.50 2.89 25.82
N PHE A 5 -40.85 2.04 25.04
CA PHE A 5 -39.56 2.33 24.42
C PHE A 5 -39.78 2.86 23.02
N TYR A 6 -39.26 4.05 22.74
CA TYR A 6 -39.42 4.68 21.45
C TYR A 6 -38.12 4.69 20.66
N PRO A 7 -38.22 4.56 19.33
CA PRO A 7 -37.08 4.57 18.42
C PRO A 7 -36.37 5.94 18.43
N SER A 8 -37.14 7.01 18.56
CA SER A 8 -36.66 8.39 18.74
C SER A 8 -37.80 9.25 19.31
N ARG A 9 -37.54 10.54 19.53
CA ARG A 9 -38.58 11.51 19.90
C ARG A 9 -39.51 11.91 18.73
N LEU A 10 -39.30 11.34 17.53
CA LEU A 10 -40.19 11.56 16.39
C LEU A 10 -41.52 10.82 16.60
N PRO A 11 -42.64 11.33 16.06
CA PRO A 11 -43.93 10.64 16.14
C PRO A 11 -43.86 9.23 15.54
N GLY A 12 -44.24 8.21 16.32
CA GLY A 12 -44.21 6.80 15.91
C GLY A 12 -44.75 5.87 16.99
N GLU A 13 -44.88 4.58 16.66
CA GLU A 13 -45.29 3.53 17.60
C GLU A 13 -44.09 3.12 18.49
N PRO A 14 -44.33 2.71 19.75
CA PRO A 14 -43.27 2.20 20.62
C PRO A 14 -42.73 0.87 20.09
N LEU A 15 -41.41 0.69 20.15
CA LEU A 15 -40.72 -0.55 19.81
C LEU A 15 -41.08 -1.67 20.79
N GLU A 16 -41.18 -1.31 22.08
CA GLU A 16 -41.53 -2.23 23.14
C GLU A 16 -42.41 -1.55 24.18
N THR A 17 -43.23 -2.37 24.84
CA THR A 17 -44.19 -1.93 25.84
C THR A 17 -44.18 -2.95 26.98
N HIS A 18 -43.86 -2.49 28.19
CA HIS A 18 -43.72 -3.34 29.38
C HIS A 18 -44.69 -2.91 30.48
N GLU A 19 -45.28 -3.86 31.19
CA GLU A 19 -46.09 -3.55 32.37
C GLU A 19 -45.22 -3.35 33.62
N HIS A 20 -45.72 -2.55 34.57
CA HIS A 20 -45.05 -2.33 35.85
C HIS A 20 -46.05 -2.18 36.99
N SER A 21 -45.62 -2.53 38.22
CA SER A 21 -46.34 -2.22 39.46
C SER A 21 -45.91 -0.87 40.03
N GLU A 22 -46.49 -0.45 41.16
CA GLU A 22 -46.06 0.77 41.86
C GLU A 22 -44.65 0.58 42.45
N MET A 23 -43.67 1.31 41.91
CA MET A 23 -42.25 1.25 42.30
C MET A 23 -41.49 2.48 41.79
N SER A 24 -40.22 2.66 42.14
CA SER A 24 -39.38 3.67 41.49
C SER A 24 -38.96 3.23 40.09
N PHE A 25 -38.69 4.18 39.18
CA PHE A 25 -38.17 3.85 37.85
C PHE A 25 -36.82 3.11 37.93
N HIS A 26 -35.97 3.48 38.89
CA HIS A 26 -34.73 2.78 39.17
C HIS A 26 -34.95 1.31 39.54
N ASP A 27 -35.87 1.01 40.47
CA ASP A 27 -36.15 -0.37 40.88
C ASP A 27 -36.68 -1.20 39.71
N TRP A 28 -37.50 -0.58 38.86
CA TRP A 28 -37.97 -1.22 37.63
C TRP A 28 -36.80 -1.57 36.70
N MET A 29 -35.84 -0.66 36.52
CA MET A 29 -34.63 -0.91 35.74
C MET A 29 -33.76 -2.01 36.35
N VAL A 30 -33.52 -2.01 37.67
CA VAL A 30 -32.75 -3.06 38.37
C VAL A 30 -33.38 -4.44 38.16
N LEU A 31 -34.72 -4.53 38.19
CA LEU A 31 -35.44 -5.78 38.03
C LEU A 31 -35.46 -6.31 36.59
N ASN A 32 -35.63 -5.42 35.62
CA ASN A 32 -35.93 -5.80 34.24
C ASN A 32 -34.74 -5.69 33.29
N VAL A 33 -33.62 -5.10 33.73
CA VAL A 33 -32.49 -4.77 32.87
C VAL A 33 -31.22 -5.42 33.39
N LYS A 34 -30.77 -6.45 32.67
CA LYS A 34 -29.53 -7.16 33.00
C LYS A 34 -28.35 -6.20 32.89
N GLU A 35 -27.52 -6.15 33.93
CA GLU A 35 -26.32 -5.29 34.04
C GLU A 35 -26.57 -3.78 34.14
N TYR A 36 -27.80 -3.36 34.47
CA TYR A 36 -28.08 -1.97 34.81
C TYR A 36 -27.22 -1.49 36.00
N ARG A 37 -26.64 -0.30 35.85
CA ARG A 37 -25.89 0.42 36.88
C ARG A 37 -26.42 1.84 36.95
N ASP A 38 -26.58 2.37 38.15
CA ASP A 38 -26.91 3.78 38.33
C ASP A 38 -25.72 4.65 37.92
N GLN A 39 -25.90 5.49 36.89
CA GLN A 39 -24.85 6.33 36.33
C GLN A 39 -25.34 7.77 36.15
N GLU A 40 -24.42 8.71 36.31
CA GLU A 40 -24.72 10.15 36.18
C GLU A 40 -25.10 10.55 34.75
N LYS A 41 -24.66 9.77 33.76
CA LYS A 41 -25.05 9.89 32.34
C LYS A 41 -25.49 8.52 31.84
N HIS A 42 -26.75 8.43 31.43
CA HIS A 42 -27.30 7.21 30.84
C HIS A 42 -27.48 7.34 29.32
N PRO A 43 -27.39 6.21 28.60
CA PRO A 43 -27.60 6.18 27.15
C PRO A 43 -29.04 6.47 26.71
N ILE A 44 -29.96 6.63 27.67
CA ILE A 44 -31.39 6.82 27.46
C ILE A 44 -31.89 8.07 28.21
N ALA A 45 -32.90 8.72 27.65
CA ALA A 45 -33.69 9.76 28.29
C ALA A 45 -35.07 9.20 28.64
N VAL A 46 -35.55 9.52 29.83
CA VAL A 46 -36.81 9.00 30.38
C VAL A 46 -37.76 10.17 30.61
N GLU A 47 -38.98 10.04 30.12
CA GLU A 47 -40.05 11.01 30.33
C GLU A 47 -41.22 10.35 31.06
N VAL A 48 -41.70 10.99 32.13
CA VAL A 48 -42.88 10.54 32.88
C VAL A 48 -43.95 11.63 32.78
N GLY A 49 -45.10 11.30 32.19
CA GLY A 49 -46.16 12.27 31.91
C GLY A 49 -45.73 13.40 30.96
N GLY A 50 -44.74 13.13 30.09
CA GLY A 50 -44.17 14.11 29.16
C GLY A 50 -43.11 15.05 29.76
N ILE A 51 -42.67 14.81 31.00
CA ILE A 51 -41.59 15.57 31.66
C ILE A 51 -40.33 14.71 31.71
N ASN A 52 -39.22 15.23 31.22
CA ASN A 52 -37.92 14.56 31.25
C ASN A 52 -37.39 14.45 32.69
N VAL A 53 -37.12 13.22 33.13
CA VAL A 53 -36.56 12.92 34.45
C VAL A 53 -35.06 12.61 34.28
N PRO A 54 -34.16 13.43 34.86
CA PRO A 54 -32.72 13.20 34.76
C PRO A 54 -32.32 11.92 35.50
N PRO A 55 -31.23 11.24 35.10
CA PRO A 55 -30.85 9.94 35.68
C PRO A 55 -30.70 9.93 37.21
N GLN A 56 -30.18 11.01 37.79
CA GLN A 56 -29.99 11.16 39.23
C GLN A 56 -31.31 11.12 40.02
N GLU A 57 -32.44 11.40 39.36
CA GLU A 57 -33.76 11.42 39.99
C GLU A 57 -34.53 10.11 39.77
N TRP A 58 -34.01 9.15 38.99
CA TRP A 58 -34.68 7.87 38.74
C TRP A 58 -34.96 7.05 40.01
N PRO A 59 -34.07 7.04 41.03
CA PRO A 59 -34.37 6.38 42.31
C PRO A 59 -35.50 7.05 43.10
N LEU A 60 -35.75 8.34 42.85
CA LEU A 60 -36.77 9.13 43.54
C LEU A 60 -38.07 9.26 42.72
N CYS A 61 -38.05 8.84 41.46
CA CYS A 61 -39.18 8.91 40.53
C CYS A 61 -40.10 7.69 40.72
N PHE A 62 -41.11 7.84 41.57
CA PHE A 62 -42.14 6.79 41.77
C PHE A 62 -43.14 6.78 40.61
N ILE A 63 -43.21 5.65 39.92
CA ILE A 63 -44.15 5.38 38.83
C ILE A 63 -45.32 4.53 39.36
N LYS A 64 -46.54 4.90 38.97
CA LYS A 64 -47.78 4.21 39.34
C LYS A 64 -48.38 3.50 38.14
N PRO A 65 -49.28 2.52 38.33
CA PRO A 65 -49.92 1.83 37.21
C PRO A 65 -50.65 2.74 36.21
N GLU A 66 -50.92 4.01 36.53
CA GLU A 66 -51.48 5.04 35.65
C GLU A 66 -50.44 5.99 35.02
N SER A 67 -49.15 5.85 35.33
CA SER A 67 -48.08 6.70 34.80
C SER A 67 -47.78 6.38 33.32
N ASP A 68 -47.68 7.42 32.48
CA ASP A 68 -47.16 7.29 31.11
C ASP A 68 -45.65 7.49 31.12
N VAL A 69 -44.89 6.39 30.99
CA VAL A 69 -43.43 6.41 30.99
C VAL A 69 -42.92 6.12 29.58
N ARG A 70 -42.12 7.04 29.04
CA ARG A 70 -41.55 6.95 27.68
C ARG A 70 -40.03 7.04 27.74
N ILE A 71 -39.36 6.17 26.99
CA ILE A 71 -37.91 6.05 26.98
C ILE A 71 -37.39 6.26 25.57
N TYR A 72 -36.34 7.07 25.43
CA TYR A 72 -35.73 7.45 24.15
C TYR A 72 -34.21 7.26 24.19
N PRO A 73 -33.56 6.85 23.09
CA PRO A 73 -32.09 6.83 23.02
C PRO A 73 -31.51 8.25 22.93
N VAL A 74 -30.36 8.48 23.56
CA VAL A 74 -29.61 9.75 23.49
C VAL A 74 -28.37 9.58 22.60
N PRO A 75 -28.13 10.48 21.62
CA PRO A 75 -26.88 10.53 20.85
C PRO A 75 -25.61 10.72 21.70
N PHE A 76 -24.59 9.86 21.53
CA PHE A 76 -23.24 10.08 22.07
C PHE A 76 -22.21 10.22 20.94
N ALA A 77 -21.28 11.17 21.07
CA ALA A 77 -20.38 11.61 20.00
C ALA A 77 -19.02 10.88 19.93
N THR A 78 -18.78 9.82 20.73
CA THR A 78 -17.47 9.16 20.80
C THR A 78 -17.55 7.63 20.81
N ALA A 79 -16.64 6.97 20.08
CA ALA A 79 -16.59 5.52 19.91
C ALA A 79 -16.40 4.74 21.23
N ALA A 80 -15.74 5.34 22.23
CA ALA A 80 -15.54 4.74 23.55
C ALA A 80 -16.84 4.59 24.38
N ALA A 81 -17.90 5.35 24.06
CA ALA A 81 -19.19 5.25 24.74
C ALA A 81 -20.11 4.16 24.15
N VAL A 82 -19.78 3.60 22.98
CA VAL A 82 -20.59 2.58 22.30
C VAL A 82 -20.59 1.24 23.05
N ALA A 83 -19.51 0.93 23.80
CA ALA A 83 -19.41 -0.28 24.62
C ALA A 83 -20.43 -0.33 25.77
N ALA A 84 -20.96 0.81 26.23
CA ALA A 84 -21.92 0.87 27.33
C ALA A 84 -23.34 0.42 26.93
N TRP A 85 -23.65 0.31 25.63
CA TRP A 85 -24.95 -0.17 25.14
C TRP A 85 -25.06 -1.70 25.15
N ALA A 86 -23.94 -2.42 25.19
CA ALA A 86 -23.94 -3.88 25.23
C ALA A 86 -24.47 -4.45 26.57
N SER A 87 -24.41 -3.66 27.65
CA SER A 87 -24.79 -4.05 29.01
C SER A 87 -26.19 -3.58 29.45
N LEU A 88 -27.04 -3.15 28.52
CA LEU A 88 -28.43 -2.76 28.82
C LEU A 88 -29.37 -3.63 27.98
N ALA A 89 -29.45 -4.92 28.31
CA ALA A 89 -30.29 -5.87 27.60
C ALA A 89 -31.78 -5.59 27.86
N ILE A 90 -32.38 -4.72 27.03
CA ILE A 90 -33.82 -4.71 26.71
C ILE A 90 -33.93 -4.63 25.19
N ALA A 91 -34.72 -5.52 24.60
CA ALA A 91 -34.50 -6.14 23.28
C ALA A 91 -34.79 -5.29 22.02
N ALA A 92 -34.92 -3.96 22.08
CA ALA A 92 -35.25 -3.18 20.87
C ALA A 92 -34.56 -1.82 20.68
N ALA A 93 -33.85 -1.27 21.67
CA ALA A 93 -33.29 0.09 21.51
C ALA A 93 -32.02 0.17 20.64
N SER A 94 -31.32 -0.95 20.39
CA SER A 94 -30.13 -0.99 19.53
C SER A 94 -30.44 -0.86 18.02
N ALA A 95 -31.68 -1.12 17.60
CA ALA A 95 -32.05 -1.13 16.18
C ALA A 95 -32.25 0.27 15.58
N VAL A 96 -32.72 1.25 16.34
CA VAL A 96 -33.10 2.55 15.76
C VAL A 96 -31.97 3.56 15.71
N TYR A 97 -31.07 3.58 16.69
CA TYR A 97 -29.97 4.53 16.63
C TYR A 97 -29.09 4.30 15.38
N VAL A 98 -28.93 3.02 14.98
CA VAL A 98 -28.29 2.59 13.72
C VAL A 98 -29.05 3.09 12.48
N LEU A 99 -30.39 3.14 12.53
CA LEU A 99 -31.24 3.61 11.42
C LEU A 99 -31.23 5.14 11.25
N ILE A 100 -31.06 5.91 12.33
CA ILE A 100 -31.08 7.38 12.28
C ILE A 100 -29.70 7.95 11.94
N THR A 101 -28.60 7.35 12.39
CA THR A 101 -27.24 7.78 11.97
C THR A 101 -26.93 7.44 10.50
N MET A 102 -27.68 6.51 9.88
CA MET A 102 -27.66 6.30 8.42
C MET A 102 -28.31 7.46 7.63
N SER A 103 -29.13 8.31 8.26
CA SER A 103 -29.94 9.32 7.54
C SER A 103 -29.30 10.71 7.40
N ASN A 104 -28.19 10.98 8.08
CA ASN A 104 -27.35 12.16 7.80
C ASN A 104 -26.19 11.80 6.86
N MET A 105 -26.53 11.13 5.75
CA MET A 105 -25.67 11.02 4.59
C MET A 105 -25.26 12.42 4.14
N ASP A 106 -23.96 12.68 4.21
CA ASP A 106 -23.36 13.89 3.72
C ASP A 106 -23.72 14.10 2.25
N LYS A 107 -24.30 15.26 1.96
CA LYS A 107 -24.61 15.69 0.61
C LYS A 107 -23.33 16.19 -0.03
N GLY A 108 -22.77 15.36 -0.91
CA GLY A 108 -22.18 15.78 -2.18
C GLY A 108 -20.82 16.49 -2.13
N GLY A 109 -19.83 15.84 -2.74
CA GLY A 109 -18.56 16.46 -3.14
C GLY A 109 -17.83 15.64 -4.20
N TYR A 110 -18.15 15.94 -5.46
CA TYR A 110 -17.45 15.59 -6.72
C TYR A 110 -17.34 14.12 -7.16
N SER A 111 -17.95 13.89 -8.34
CA SER A 111 -18.08 12.64 -9.07
C SER A 111 -16.87 12.28 -9.92
N SER A 112 -16.49 11.00 -9.94
CA SER A 112 -16.09 10.30 -11.18
C SER A 112 -16.29 8.77 -11.07
N SER A 113 -17.03 8.21 -12.05
CA SER A 113 -17.25 6.78 -12.34
C SER A 113 -17.73 5.89 -11.16
N SER A 114 -19.06 5.79 -10.96
CA SER A 114 -19.68 4.76 -10.11
C SER A 114 -19.54 3.37 -10.75
N GLY A 115 -18.79 2.47 -10.10
CA GLY A 115 -18.84 1.03 -10.39
C GLY A 115 -20.07 0.39 -9.75
N THR A 116 -20.46 -0.80 -10.20
CA THR A 116 -21.56 -1.57 -9.60
C THR A 116 -21.05 -2.37 -8.40
N GLY A 117 -21.81 -2.39 -7.30
CA GLY A 117 -21.48 -3.21 -6.13
C GLY A 117 -21.70 -4.70 -6.41
N LEU A 118 -21.00 -5.55 -5.66
CA LEU A 118 -21.19 -7.00 -5.69
C LEU A 118 -22.23 -7.40 -4.64
N ASP A 119 -23.34 -8.03 -5.06
CA ASP A 119 -24.33 -8.56 -4.12
C ASP A 119 -23.84 -9.86 -3.49
N LEU A 120 -23.43 -9.76 -2.23
CA LEU A 120 -22.91 -10.87 -1.43
C LEU A 120 -24.03 -11.63 -0.69
N ASN A 121 -25.32 -11.38 -0.98
CA ASN A 121 -26.41 -12.13 -0.38
C ASN A 121 -26.56 -13.51 -1.03
N PRO A 122 -26.21 -14.61 -0.33
CA PRO A 122 -26.35 -15.93 -0.90
C PRO A 122 -27.82 -16.34 -1.01
N ALA A 123 -28.12 -17.21 -1.97
CA ALA A 123 -29.39 -17.94 -2.01
C ALA A 123 -29.58 -18.72 -0.70
N LYS A 124 -30.77 -18.57 -0.09
CA LYS A 124 -31.12 -19.16 1.20
C LYS A 124 -32.15 -20.28 1.05
N ALA A 125 -32.02 -21.31 1.86
CA ALA A 125 -32.98 -22.37 2.06
C ALA A 125 -33.30 -22.52 3.55
N ASN A 126 -34.20 -23.44 3.90
CA ASN A 126 -34.54 -23.68 5.30
C ASN A 126 -33.40 -24.40 6.03
N THR A 127 -33.25 -24.14 7.32
CA THR A 127 -32.33 -24.89 8.18
C THR A 127 -33.11 -25.94 8.95
N ALA A 128 -32.76 -27.22 8.78
CA ALA A 128 -33.33 -28.30 9.58
C ALA A 128 -32.87 -28.19 11.05
N LYS A 129 -33.78 -28.38 12.01
CA LYS A 129 -33.42 -28.48 13.43
C LYS A 129 -33.32 -29.94 13.84
N LEU A 130 -32.45 -30.21 14.81
CA LEU A 130 -32.31 -31.55 15.35
C LEU A 130 -33.63 -32.01 15.98
N GLY A 131 -34.12 -33.17 15.54
CA GLY A 131 -35.38 -33.76 16.02
C GLY A 131 -36.64 -33.29 15.29
N ASP A 132 -36.54 -32.32 14.38
CA ASP A 132 -37.68 -31.90 13.56
C ASP A 132 -38.08 -33.02 12.56
N PRO A 133 -39.38 -33.19 12.29
CA PRO A 133 -39.84 -34.11 11.25
C PRO A 133 -39.29 -33.73 9.87
N ILE A 134 -38.83 -34.72 9.11
CA ILE A 134 -38.51 -34.55 7.70
C ILE A 134 -39.82 -34.56 6.91
N ARG A 135 -40.01 -33.57 6.03
CA ARG A 135 -41.21 -33.44 5.19
C ARG A 135 -41.40 -34.66 4.29
N GLU A 136 -42.63 -35.20 4.24
CA GLU A 136 -43.08 -36.18 3.25
C GLU A 136 -44.20 -35.59 2.40
N LEU A 137 -44.01 -35.56 1.07
CA LEU A 137 -44.94 -34.94 0.14
C LEU A 137 -45.98 -35.94 -0.39
N PHE A 138 -47.26 -35.56 -0.27
CA PHE A 138 -48.39 -36.23 -0.92
C PHE A 138 -49.04 -35.28 -1.93
N GLY A 139 -48.98 -35.61 -3.22
CA GLY A 139 -49.52 -34.78 -4.30
C GLY A 139 -48.59 -33.64 -4.74
N ARG A 140 -49.15 -32.57 -5.33
CA ARG A 140 -48.39 -31.41 -5.83
C ARG A 140 -48.44 -30.26 -4.83
N TYR A 141 -47.30 -29.88 -4.29
CA TYR A 141 -47.18 -28.83 -3.28
C TYR A 141 -45.95 -27.93 -3.52
N ARG A 142 -46.01 -26.66 -3.11
CA ARG A 142 -44.85 -25.74 -3.15
C ARG A 142 -43.96 -26.03 -1.95
N VAL A 143 -42.68 -26.27 -2.20
CA VAL A 143 -41.72 -26.66 -1.17
C VAL A 143 -40.56 -25.68 -1.09
N TYR A 144 -40.19 -25.35 0.14
CA TYR A 144 -38.91 -24.73 0.48
C TYR A 144 -38.05 -25.83 1.09
N PRO A 145 -37.05 -26.34 0.35
CA PRO A 145 -36.27 -27.48 0.81
C PRO A 145 -35.31 -27.07 1.93
N ASP A 146 -34.81 -28.05 2.66
CA ASP A 146 -34.00 -27.85 3.87
C ASP A 146 -32.52 -28.17 3.58
N TYR A 147 -31.59 -27.39 4.12
CA TYR A 147 -30.16 -27.65 3.97
C TYR A 147 -29.76 -28.99 4.59
N VAL A 148 -29.02 -29.79 3.84
CA VAL A 148 -28.40 -31.03 4.31
C VAL A 148 -27.03 -30.76 4.94
N VAL A 149 -26.26 -29.87 4.32
CA VAL A 149 -24.98 -29.33 4.81
C VAL A 149 -25.00 -27.80 4.67
N GLN A 150 -24.06 -27.11 5.33
CA GLN A 150 -23.96 -25.66 5.23
C GLN A 150 -23.75 -25.23 3.77
N PRO A 151 -24.42 -24.18 3.29
CA PRO A 151 -24.15 -23.64 1.96
C PRO A 151 -22.74 -23.06 1.89
N VAL A 152 -22.09 -23.20 0.73
CA VAL A 152 -20.73 -22.69 0.50
C VAL A 152 -20.76 -21.62 -0.57
N THR A 153 -20.07 -20.51 -0.32
CA THR A 153 -19.98 -19.40 -1.27
C THR A 153 -18.55 -19.19 -1.75
N ARG A 154 -18.36 -19.17 -3.06
CA ARG A 154 -17.04 -19.03 -3.70
C ARG A 154 -17.10 -17.98 -4.79
N PHE A 155 -16.05 -17.21 -4.95
CA PHE A 155 -15.90 -16.36 -6.13
C PHE A 155 -15.46 -17.21 -7.32
N ASP A 156 -15.94 -16.85 -8.51
CA ASP A 156 -15.58 -17.54 -9.74
C ASP A 156 -14.09 -17.27 -10.05
N PRO A 157 -13.29 -18.30 -10.33
CA PRO A 157 -11.86 -18.13 -10.57
C PRO A 157 -11.55 -17.38 -11.87
N ASP A 158 -12.46 -17.42 -12.84
CA ASP A 158 -12.28 -16.77 -14.14
C ASP A 158 -12.93 -15.37 -14.20
N ASP A 159 -13.94 -15.12 -13.35
CA ASP A 159 -14.59 -13.82 -13.21
C ASP A 159 -14.80 -13.42 -11.74
N PRO A 160 -13.93 -12.57 -11.16
CA PRO A 160 -14.02 -12.18 -9.75
C PRO A 160 -15.24 -11.29 -9.42
N THR A 161 -16.07 -10.92 -10.42
CA THR A 161 -17.35 -10.23 -10.20
C THR A 161 -18.51 -11.20 -9.97
N ILE A 162 -18.27 -12.50 -10.07
CA ILE A 162 -19.28 -13.55 -9.91
C ILE A 162 -19.03 -14.30 -8.61
N MET A 163 -20.08 -14.46 -7.80
CA MET A 163 -20.08 -15.36 -6.65
C MET A 163 -21.03 -16.51 -6.93
N ARG A 164 -20.66 -17.73 -6.54
CA ARG A 164 -21.51 -18.92 -6.66
C ARG A 164 -21.81 -19.47 -5.27
N VAL A 165 -23.08 -19.78 -5.06
CA VAL A 165 -23.60 -20.43 -3.86
C VAL A 165 -23.89 -21.89 -4.19
N GLU A 166 -23.27 -22.79 -3.46
CA GLU A 166 -23.41 -24.23 -3.60
C GLU A 166 -24.18 -24.79 -2.42
N MET A 167 -25.19 -25.62 -2.72
CA MET A 167 -26.14 -26.12 -1.73
C MET A 167 -26.48 -27.58 -2.01
N LEU A 168 -26.63 -28.38 -0.95
CA LEU A 168 -27.30 -29.67 -0.99
C LEU A 168 -28.57 -29.59 -0.15
N LEU A 169 -29.71 -29.87 -0.79
CA LEU A 169 -31.03 -29.59 -0.24
C LEU A 169 -31.86 -30.88 -0.15
N CYS A 170 -32.54 -31.09 0.97
CA CYS A 170 -33.52 -32.16 1.15
C CYS A 170 -34.91 -31.66 0.72
N VAL A 171 -35.48 -32.29 -0.31
CA VAL A 171 -36.78 -31.90 -0.87
C VAL A 171 -37.93 -32.56 -0.09
N SER A 172 -37.85 -33.87 0.08
CA SER A 172 -38.87 -34.71 0.72
C SER A 172 -38.33 -36.10 1.03
N VAL A 173 -38.96 -36.79 1.98
CA VAL A 173 -38.97 -38.26 2.07
C VAL A 173 -39.59 -38.86 0.80
N GLY A 174 -39.07 -40.01 0.38
CA GLY A 174 -39.51 -40.74 -0.80
C GLY A 174 -39.00 -40.16 -2.10
N ASN A 175 -39.52 -40.68 -3.22
CA ASN A 175 -39.21 -40.17 -4.56
C ASN A 175 -40.17 -39.02 -4.91
N VAL A 176 -39.63 -37.93 -5.46
CA VAL A 176 -40.43 -36.79 -5.95
C VAL A 176 -40.10 -36.54 -7.42
N ALA A 177 -41.13 -36.29 -8.23
CA ALA A 177 -40.97 -35.89 -9.61
C ALA A 177 -41.22 -34.38 -9.76
N PHE A 178 -40.25 -33.67 -10.30
CA PHE A 178 -40.36 -32.26 -10.69
C PHE A 178 -39.41 -31.99 -11.87
N THR A 179 -39.71 -30.94 -12.64
CA THR A 179 -38.88 -30.50 -13.76
C THR A 179 -38.12 -29.23 -13.39
N THR A 180 -37.12 -28.85 -14.19
CA THR A 180 -36.43 -27.55 -14.03
C THR A 180 -37.40 -26.38 -14.06
N GLY A 181 -38.51 -26.47 -14.81
CA GLY A 181 -39.55 -25.43 -14.85
C GLY A 181 -40.34 -25.28 -13.55
N ASP A 182 -40.34 -26.28 -12.68
CA ASP A 182 -40.99 -26.23 -11.37
C ASP A 182 -40.11 -25.57 -10.29
N ILE A 183 -38.81 -25.39 -10.57
CA ILE A 183 -37.84 -24.79 -9.63
C ILE A 183 -37.87 -23.27 -9.75
N ARG A 184 -37.86 -22.57 -8.59
CA ARG A 184 -37.76 -21.11 -8.51
C ARG A 184 -36.69 -20.70 -7.50
N ILE A 185 -35.93 -19.66 -7.83
CA ILE A 185 -35.04 -18.95 -6.91
C ILE A 185 -35.67 -17.60 -6.61
N GLY A 186 -36.13 -17.41 -5.36
CA GLY A 186 -37.07 -16.35 -5.04
C GLY A 186 -38.36 -16.53 -5.85
N GLU A 187 -38.73 -15.52 -6.63
CA GLU A 187 -39.87 -15.59 -7.55
C GLU A 187 -39.48 -15.93 -9.01
N THR A 188 -38.17 -15.99 -9.30
CA THR A 188 -37.62 -16.21 -10.64
C THR A 188 -37.59 -17.71 -10.98
N PRO A 189 -38.23 -18.14 -12.08
CA PRO A 189 -38.12 -19.52 -12.55
C PRO A 189 -36.69 -19.89 -12.95
N ALA A 190 -36.24 -21.11 -12.60
CA ALA A 190 -34.89 -21.58 -12.93
C ALA A 190 -34.58 -21.53 -14.44
N ALA A 191 -35.57 -21.81 -15.29
CA ALA A 191 -35.42 -21.70 -16.74
C ALA A 191 -35.07 -20.28 -17.23
N ALA A 192 -35.43 -19.24 -16.48
CA ALA A 192 -35.11 -17.84 -16.80
C ALA A 192 -33.70 -17.43 -16.36
N LEU A 193 -33.05 -18.22 -15.50
CA LEU A 193 -31.70 -17.95 -15.01
C LEU A 193 -30.61 -18.45 -15.98
N GLY A 194 -30.94 -19.36 -16.90
CA GLY A 194 -29.97 -19.94 -17.83
C GLY A 194 -28.79 -20.56 -17.07
N ASP A 195 -27.57 -20.22 -17.48
CA ASP A 195 -26.34 -20.76 -16.90
C ASP A 195 -26.07 -20.28 -15.47
N LYS A 196 -26.83 -19.28 -14.98
CA LYS A 196 -26.75 -18.78 -13.60
C LYS A 196 -27.34 -19.75 -12.56
N PHE A 197 -27.98 -20.83 -13.01
CA PHE A 197 -28.51 -21.88 -12.14
C PHE A 197 -28.23 -23.26 -12.73
N SER A 198 -27.67 -24.15 -11.92
CA SER A 198 -27.56 -25.56 -12.27
C SER A 198 -27.98 -26.44 -11.11
N SER A 199 -28.52 -27.63 -11.41
CA SER A 199 -28.92 -28.57 -10.37
C SER A 199 -28.85 -30.03 -10.80
N THR A 200 -28.73 -30.91 -9.81
CA THR A 200 -28.73 -32.37 -9.96
C THR A 200 -29.66 -32.96 -8.90
N VAL A 201 -30.59 -33.81 -9.33
CA VAL A 201 -31.54 -34.48 -8.43
C VAL A 201 -31.01 -35.88 -8.11
N TYR A 202 -30.97 -36.20 -6.82
CA TYR A 202 -30.59 -37.50 -6.31
C TYR A 202 -31.80 -38.16 -5.65
N GLY A 203 -32.16 -39.35 -6.12
CA GLY A 203 -33.22 -40.14 -5.48
C GLY A 203 -32.79 -40.71 -4.11
N PRO A 204 -33.73 -41.27 -3.35
CA PRO A 204 -33.45 -41.95 -2.08
C PRO A 204 -32.30 -42.95 -2.16
N GLY A 205 -31.28 -42.77 -1.34
CA GLY A 205 -30.11 -43.66 -1.25
C GLY A 205 -29.10 -43.54 -2.39
N ALA A 206 -29.28 -42.60 -3.34
CA ALA A 206 -28.31 -42.36 -4.40
C ALA A 206 -26.96 -41.85 -3.82
N ASP A 207 -25.88 -42.22 -4.49
CA ASP A 207 -24.53 -41.79 -4.12
C ASP A 207 -24.30 -40.33 -4.53
N VAL A 208 -23.88 -39.50 -3.57
CA VAL A 208 -23.55 -38.09 -3.73
C VAL A 208 -22.06 -37.80 -3.51
N SER A 209 -21.25 -38.82 -3.21
CA SER A 209 -19.85 -38.65 -2.82
C SER A 209 -18.99 -37.92 -3.86
N ALA A 210 -19.32 -38.07 -5.15
CA ALA A 210 -18.67 -37.41 -6.27
C ALA A 210 -19.13 -35.95 -6.51
N ASP A 211 -20.23 -35.51 -5.88
CA ASP A 211 -20.70 -34.13 -5.98
C ASP A 211 -20.10 -33.29 -4.86
N ARG A 212 -19.30 -32.28 -5.22
CA ARG A 212 -18.67 -31.38 -4.25
C ARG A 212 -19.67 -30.60 -3.40
N ARG A 213 -20.91 -30.40 -3.88
CA ARG A 213 -21.97 -29.71 -3.12
C ARG A 213 -22.43 -30.51 -1.91
N SER A 214 -22.09 -31.79 -1.84
CA SER A 214 -22.28 -32.65 -0.66
C SER A 214 -21.13 -32.60 0.34
N GLU A 215 -20.03 -31.90 0.04
CA GLU A 215 -18.94 -31.70 0.99
C GLU A 215 -19.42 -30.89 2.19
N ASN A 216 -19.01 -31.30 3.39
CA ASN A 216 -19.38 -30.62 4.62
C ASN A 216 -18.32 -29.57 4.96
N TRP A 217 -18.62 -28.31 4.70
CA TRP A 217 -17.76 -27.18 5.02
C TRP A 217 -18.28 -26.46 6.25
N TYR A 218 -17.41 -26.24 7.23
CA TYR A 218 -17.70 -25.42 8.39
C TYR A 218 -17.28 -23.98 8.13
N ASN A 219 -18.19 -23.04 8.31
CA ASN A 219 -17.87 -21.61 8.32
C ASN A 219 -17.41 -21.19 9.73
N SER A 220 -16.21 -20.62 9.83
CA SER A 220 -15.69 -20.07 11.10
C SER A 220 -16.56 -18.93 11.60
N THR A 221 -16.90 -18.91 12.88
CA THR A 221 -17.74 -17.86 13.48
C THR A 221 -17.02 -16.53 13.64
N GLU A 222 -15.69 -16.54 13.63
CA GLU A 222 -14.85 -15.35 13.77
C GLU A 222 -14.84 -14.49 12.49
N VAL A 223 -15.08 -15.12 11.33
CA VAL A 223 -15.00 -14.46 10.01
C VAL A 223 -16.33 -14.56 9.28
N GLY A 224 -16.90 -13.42 8.91
CA GLY A 224 -18.16 -13.36 8.16
C GLY A 224 -19.43 -13.32 9.03
N GLY A 225 -19.30 -13.22 10.36
CA GLY A 225 -20.39 -12.99 11.30
C GLY A 225 -20.83 -11.53 11.47
N THR A 226 -20.22 -10.58 10.75
CA THR A 226 -20.54 -9.15 10.85
C THR A 226 -21.88 -8.85 10.16
N SER A 227 -22.71 -8.02 10.81
CA SER A 227 -24.06 -7.66 10.35
C SER A 227 -24.13 -6.99 8.96
N SER A 228 -22.98 -6.63 8.39
CA SER A 228 -22.84 -6.06 7.04
C SER A 228 -22.63 -7.11 5.94
N GLY A 229 -22.28 -8.36 6.26
CA GLY A 229 -21.97 -9.40 5.27
C GLY A 229 -20.66 -9.20 4.48
N THR A 230 -19.93 -8.11 4.75
CA THR A 230 -18.71 -7.72 4.02
C THR A 230 -17.44 -8.43 4.52
N GLY A 231 -17.44 -8.90 5.78
CA GLY A 231 -16.26 -9.52 6.41
C GLY A 231 -15.52 -8.59 7.38
N LEU A 232 -14.30 -8.97 7.75
CA LEU A 232 -13.39 -8.19 8.59
C LEU A 232 -12.51 -7.27 7.74
N ASP A 233 -12.37 -5.99 8.12
CA ASP A 233 -11.65 -4.98 7.33
C ASP A 233 -10.12 -5.14 7.42
N MET A 234 -9.50 -5.50 6.29
CA MET A 234 -8.06 -5.76 6.22
C MET A 234 -7.21 -4.49 6.30
N ALA A 235 -7.81 -3.29 6.27
CA ALA A 235 -7.12 -2.04 6.57
C ALA A 235 -6.40 -2.09 7.93
N GLN A 236 -6.95 -2.81 8.90
CA GLN A 236 -6.34 -2.97 10.24
C GLN A 236 -4.99 -3.68 10.24
N THR A 237 -4.70 -4.43 9.17
CA THR A 237 -3.42 -5.12 8.96
C THR A 237 -2.59 -4.46 7.87
N SER A 238 -3.14 -3.42 7.22
CA SER A 238 -2.43 -2.70 6.18
C SER A 238 -1.23 -2.00 6.79
N PRO A 239 -0.07 -2.05 6.12
CA PRO A 239 1.00 -1.12 6.39
C PRO A 239 0.50 0.33 6.24
N ASP A 240 0.90 1.20 7.16
CA ASP A 240 0.66 2.64 7.07
C ASP A 240 1.93 3.31 6.50
N SER A 241 1.75 4.20 5.51
CA SER A 241 2.83 5.04 5.00
C SER A 241 2.83 6.37 5.74
N THR A 242 3.96 6.76 6.33
CA THR A 242 4.16 8.11 6.88
C THR A 242 5.32 8.78 6.17
N ASP A 243 5.01 9.89 5.51
CA ASP A 243 6.00 10.72 4.84
C ASP A 243 6.71 11.58 5.88
N ILE A 244 8.05 11.62 5.82
CA ILE A 244 8.84 12.54 6.63
C ILE A 244 8.78 13.93 6.00
N THR A 245 8.27 14.90 6.77
CA THR A 245 8.40 16.32 6.44
C THR A 245 9.37 16.97 7.40
N ALA A 246 10.49 17.47 6.88
CA ALA A 246 11.50 18.22 7.63
C ALA A 246 12.20 19.22 6.73
N ASP A 247 12.80 20.27 7.31
CA ASP A 247 13.55 21.29 6.56
C ASP A 247 14.69 20.71 5.70
N SER A 248 15.39 19.67 6.20
CA SER A 248 16.45 19.00 5.44
C SER A 248 16.72 17.57 5.91
N MET A 249 17.31 16.78 5.03
CA MET A 249 17.85 15.44 5.31
C MET A 249 19.36 15.44 5.08
N THR A 250 20.10 14.90 6.05
CA THR A 250 21.54 14.63 5.95
C THR A 250 21.77 13.14 5.95
N VAL A 251 22.52 12.64 4.97
CA VAL A 251 22.91 11.23 4.89
C VAL A 251 24.42 11.08 5.00
N SER A 252 24.89 10.04 5.67
CA SER A 252 26.32 9.72 5.79
C SER A 252 26.49 8.28 6.26
N GLY A 253 27.09 7.43 5.43
CA GLY A 253 27.09 5.99 5.68
C GLY A 253 25.65 5.48 5.81
N PRO A 254 25.36 4.56 6.74
CA PRO A 254 24.00 4.05 6.92
C PRO A 254 23.08 5.04 7.65
N SER A 255 23.57 6.21 8.07
CA SER A 255 22.78 7.15 8.87
C SER A 255 22.02 8.15 7.99
N VAL A 256 20.77 8.40 8.36
CA VAL A 256 19.86 9.37 7.77
C VAL A 256 19.30 10.22 8.90
N THR A 257 19.63 11.51 8.91
CA THR A 257 19.25 12.46 9.96
C THR A 257 18.37 13.56 9.38
N PHE A 258 17.22 13.80 10.01
CA PHE A 258 16.30 14.88 9.63
C PHE A 258 16.48 16.09 10.55
N SER A 259 16.43 17.28 9.98
CA SER A 259 16.51 18.54 10.73
C SER A 259 15.25 19.36 10.48
N GLY A 260 14.66 19.89 11.56
CA GLY A 260 13.41 20.65 11.53
C GLY A 260 12.22 19.79 11.15
N LEU A 261 12.01 18.64 11.81
CA LEU A 261 10.83 17.81 11.56
C LEU A 261 9.58 18.62 11.88
N ILE A 262 8.61 18.58 10.97
CA ILE A 262 7.31 19.18 11.12
C ILE A 262 6.36 18.02 11.46
N ASP A 263 6.06 17.86 12.74
CA ASP A 263 5.04 16.90 13.16
C ASP A 263 3.66 17.44 12.79
N SER A 264 2.92 16.71 11.97
CA SER A 264 1.54 17.06 11.60
C SER A 264 0.51 16.62 12.64
N SER A 265 0.94 15.95 13.72
CA SER A 265 0.07 15.28 14.69
C SER A 265 0.08 15.87 16.10
N VAL A 266 0.88 16.89 16.40
CA VAL A 266 0.92 17.51 17.74
C VAL A 266 1.02 19.03 17.69
N ASP A 267 -0.05 19.71 18.13
CA ASP A 267 0.06 21.04 18.73
C ASP A 267 0.66 20.85 20.13
N ASP A 268 1.98 20.89 20.28
CA ASP A 268 2.71 21.39 21.46
C ASP A 268 4.19 20.96 21.44
N ASP A 269 5.02 21.75 22.13
CA ASP A 269 6.49 21.78 22.22
C ASP A 269 7.21 20.49 22.70
N GLU A 270 6.70 19.29 22.44
CA GLU A 270 7.32 18.00 22.79
C GLU A 270 7.80 17.22 21.55
N GLY A 271 9.08 17.38 21.21
CA GLY A 271 9.85 16.34 20.53
C GLY A 271 9.99 16.47 19.02
N ASN A 272 11.14 17.01 18.58
CA ASN A 272 11.66 16.85 17.22
C ASN A 272 12.10 15.37 17.06
N THR A 273 11.16 14.44 16.93
CA THR A 273 11.40 12.98 16.89
C THR A 273 10.81 12.36 15.63
N LEU A 274 11.43 11.27 15.15
CA LEU A 274 10.89 10.49 14.03
C LEU A 274 9.47 9.98 14.33
N PRO A 275 8.61 9.78 13.30
CA PRO A 275 7.28 9.20 13.49
C PRO A 275 7.33 7.82 14.14
N GLU A 276 6.26 7.45 14.86
CA GLU A 276 6.16 6.14 15.53
C GLU A 276 6.31 4.94 14.59
N SER A 277 6.11 5.13 13.28
CA SER A 277 6.29 4.11 12.24
C SER A 277 7.75 3.83 11.88
N TRP A 278 8.67 4.75 12.18
CA TRP A 278 10.10 4.66 11.84
C TRP A 278 10.89 3.91 12.92
N VAL A 279 10.52 2.65 13.15
CA VAL A 279 11.15 1.77 14.15
C VAL A 279 12.05 0.71 13.51
N ALA A 280 12.94 0.11 14.31
CA ALA A 280 13.78 -0.99 13.87
C ALA A 280 12.93 -2.12 13.23
N GLY A 281 13.27 -2.49 12.00
CA GLY A 281 12.56 -3.47 11.18
C GLY A 281 11.63 -2.88 10.11
N ALA A 282 11.24 -1.60 10.22
CA ALA A 282 10.36 -0.95 9.24
C ALA A 282 11.05 -0.79 7.87
N LEU A 283 10.26 -0.91 6.79
CA LEU A 283 10.72 -0.68 5.43
C LEU A 283 10.45 0.76 5.03
N VAL A 284 11.44 1.41 4.46
CA VAL A 284 11.37 2.81 4.07
C VAL A 284 11.92 3.00 2.67
N THR A 285 11.37 3.96 1.95
CA THR A 285 11.87 4.42 0.67
C THR A 285 12.60 5.74 0.90
N ILE A 286 13.86 5.82 0.46
CA ILE A 286 14.68 7.02 0.65
C ILE A 286 15.26 7.47 -0.68
N ILE A 287 14.86 8.67 -1.11
CA ILE A 287 15.36 9.36 -2.29
C ILE A 287 16.27 10.49 -1.82
N ALA A 288 17.56 10.38 -2.14
CA ALA A 288 18.60 11.31 -1.71
C ALA A 288 19.32 11.92 -2.93
N PRO A 289 18.81 13.01 -3.54
CA PRO A 289 19.35 13.53 -4.78
C PRO A 289 20.79 14.05 -4.65
N ALA A 290 21.54 14.01 -5.75
CA ALA A 290 22.92 14.50 -5.90
C ALA A 290 23.09 15.33 -7.19
N ASN A 291 24.21 16.04 -7.30
CA ASN A 291 24.60 16.69 -8.55
C ASN A 291 25.39 15.71 -9.42
N PHE A 292 25.02 15.64 -10.69
CA PHE A 292 25.68 14.85 -11.72
C PHE A 292 26.09 15.75 -12.88
N GLN A 293 27.26 15.50 -13.44
CA GLN A 293 27.62 16.06 -14.75
C GLN A 293 27.07 15.16 -15.84
N ILE A 294 26.27 15.74 -16.72
CA ILE A 294 25.64 15.03 -17.84
C ILE A 294 26.32 15.45 -19.13
N SER A 295 26.70 14.45 -19.93
CA SER A 295 27.14 14.62 -21.31
C SER A 295 26.51 13.56 -22.19
N THR A 296 26.58 13.73 -23.51
CA THR A 296 26.12 12.72 -24.46
C THR A 296 27.30 11.88 -24.97
N SER A 297 27.16 10.56 -24.94
CA SER A 297 28.15 9.64 -25.51
C SER A 297 27.46 8.47 -26.20
N SER A 298 27.73 8.29 -27.50
CA SER A 298 27.18 7.18 -28.30
C SER A 298 25.65 7.02 -28.23
N GLY A 299 24.92 8.13 -28.11
CA GLY A 299 23.46 8.14 -28.00
C GLY A 299 22.91 7.88 -26.60
N TYR A 300 23.77 7.75 -25.59
CA TYR A 300 23.40 7.68 -24.17
C TYR A 300 23.60 9.03 -23.48
N SER A 301 22.80 9.30 -22.45
CA SER A 301 23.18 10.24 -21.40
C SER A 301 24.23 9.57 -20.50
N LEU A 302 25.43 10.16 -20.45
CA LEU A 302 26.54 9.74 -19.59
C LEU A 302 26.45 10.52 -18.27
N LEU A 303 26.18 9.82 -17.18
CA LEU A 303 26.06 10.38 -15.84
C LEU A 303 27.41 10.26 -15.14
N THR A 304 28.02 11.37 -14.78
CA THR A 304 29.34 11.41 -14.11
C THR A 304 29.22 12.01 -12.71
N SER A 305 29.57 11.23 -11.69
CA SER A 305 29.61 11.65 -10.29
C SER A 305 30.32 10.60 -9.42
N ASP A 306 31.11 11.04 -8.44
CA ASP A 306 31.71 10.14 -7.45
C ASP A 306 30.66 9.44 -6.58
N ILE A 307 29.46 10.03 -6.45
CA ILE A 307 28.36 9.46 -5.65
C ILE A 307 27.86 8.13 -6.19
N ILE A 308 28.06 7.86 -7.48
CA ILE A 308 27.67 6.60 -8.13
C ILE A 308 28.26 5.38 -7.40
N ALA A 309 29.45 5.54 -6.80
CA ALA A 309 30.11 4.47 -6.06
C ALA A 309 29.29 3.98 -4.85
N GLU A 310 28.44 4.81 -4.24
CA GLU A 310 27.64 4.43 -3.06
C GLU A 310 26.67 3.29 -3.35
N MET A 311 26.32 3.08 -4.61
CA MET A 311 25.40 2.02 -5.02
C MET A 311 26.08 0.66 -5.21
N ASN A 312 27.42 0.57 -5.23
CA ASN A 312 28.16 -0.61 -5.71
C ASN A 312 27.71 -1.05 -7.13
N PRO A 313 27.81 -0.17 -8.14
CA PRO A 313 27.23 -0.39 -9.46
C PRO A 313 27.93 -1.51 -10.25
N TYR A 314 27.15 -2.18 -11.10
CA TYR A 314 27.65 -3.14 -12.09
C TYR A 314 26.76 -3.14 -13.34
N PRO A 315 27.29 -3.48 -14.53
CA PRO A 315 26.47 -3.61 -15.74
C PRO A 315 25.33 -4.63 -15.55
N GLY A 316 24.10 -4.21 -15.84
CA GLY A 316 22.89 -5.01 -15.64
C GLY A 316 22.21 -4.82 -14.29
N MET A 317 22.75 -3.99 -13.40
CA MET A 317 22.07 -3.62 -12.16
C MET A 317 20.77 -2.86 -12.46
N PRO A 318 19.62 -3.29 -11.92
CA PRO A 318 18.37 -2.54 -12.01
C PRO A 318 18.44 -1.31 -11.10
N VAL A 319 18.07 -0.15 -11.63
CA VAL A 319 18.18 1.15 -10.95
C VAL A 319 16.93 1.99 -11.15
N THR A 320 16.60 2.77 -10.13
CA THR A 320 15.59 3.82 -10.23
C THR A 320 16.31 5.15 -10.42
N LEU A 321 15.98 5.85 -11.52
CA LEU A 321 16.40 7.23 -11.77
C LEU A 321 15.23 8.16 -11.49
N GLU A 322 15.44 9.16 -10.64
CA GLU A 322 14.50 10.25 -10.43
C GLU A 322 15.10 11.59 -10.86
N ILE A 323 14.39 12.27 -11.76
CA ILE A 323 14.79 13.57 -12.29
C ILE A 323 13.54 14.41 -12.61
N ASN A 324 13.52 15.66 -12.13
CA ASN A 324 12.41 16.61 -12.34
C ASN A 324 11.01 16.04 -11.97
N GLY A 325 10.94 15.21 -10.93
CA GLY A 325 9.69 14.55 -10.48
C GLY A 325 9.21 13.41 -11.38
N ALA A 326 9.99 13.00 -12.37
CA ALA A 326 9.75 11.80 -13.16
C ALA A 326 10.65 10.66 -12.66
N GLN A 327 10.06 9.47 -12.51
CA GLN A 327 10.74 8.24 -12.13
C GLN A 327 10.88 7.32 -13.35
N TYR A 328 12.07 6.75 -13.52
CA TYR A 328 12.39 5.77 -14.57
C TYR A 328 13.01 4.52 -13.95
N GLU A 329 12.48 3.36 -14.33
CA GLU A 329 13.10 2.07 -14.03
C GLU A 329 14.00 1.66 -15.20
N LEU A 330 15.30 1.55 -14.91
CA LEU A 330 16.36 1.40 -15.91
C LEU A 330 17.37 0.34 -15.46
N PHE A 331 18.33 0.06 -16.34
CA PHE A 331 19.47 -0.80 -16.05
C PHE A 331 20.77 -0.05 -16.32
N ILE A 332 21.80 -0.29 -15.50
CA ILE A 332 23.15 0.19 -15.80
C ILE A 332 23.65 -0.52 -17.06
N ALA A 333 23.86 0.21 -18.15
CA ALA A 333 24.39 -0.31 -19.40
C ALA A 333 25.92 -0.42 -19.34
N THR A 334 26.59 0.66 -18.94
CA THR A 334 28.03 0.67 -18.68
C THR A 334 28.33 1.34 -17.34
N TYR A 335 29.41 0.88 -16.71
CA TYR A 335 29.96 1.49 -15.50
C TYR A 335 31.47 1.62 -15.65
N THR A 336 31.99 2.82 -15.42
CA THR A 336 33.42 3.08 -15.28
C THR A 336 33.69 3.50 -13.84
N PRO A 337 34.46 2.72 -13.06
CA PRO A 337 34.76 3.07 -11.68
C PRO A 337 35.62 4.32 -11.58
N LYS A 338 35.53 4.98 -10.43
CA LYS A 338 36.47 6.04 -10.08
C LYS A 338 37.89 5.48 -10.10
N GLN A 339 38.81 6.25 -10.67
CA GLN A 339 40.23 5.98 -10.63
C GLN A 339 40.95 7.26 -10.25
N ASP A 340 41.77 7.22 -9.21
CA ASP A 340 42.65 8.35 -8.90
C ASP A 340 43.78 8.44 -9.93
N ALA A 341 44.32 9.64 -10.12
CA ALA A 341 45.49 9.79 -10.99
C ALA A 341 46.67 9.02 -10.39
N VAL A 342 47.23 8.10 -11.17
CA VAL A 342 48.51 7.44 -10.85
C VAL A 342 49.59 8.23 -11.60
N PRO A 343 50.50 8.94 -10.90
CA PRO A 343 51.55 9.70 -11.56
C PRO A 343 52.40 8.80 -12.45
N GLY A 344 52.67 9.26 -13.67
CA GLY A 344 53.68 8.65 -14.54
C GLY A 344 55.09 9.05 -14.12
N VAL A 345 56.08 8.28 -14.55
CA VAL A 345 57.50 8.54 -14.30
C VAL A 345 58.07 9.43 -15.42
N GLY A 346 58.69 10.55 -15.03
CA GLY A 346 59.27 11.52 -15.97
C GLY A 346 58.23 12.38 -16.71
N GLY A 347 58.69 13.16 -17.69
CA GLY A 347 57.87 14.06 -18.50
C GLY A 347 57.72 15.48 -17.91
N THR A 348 57.11 16.36 -18.69
CA THR A 348 56.84 17.77 -18.34
C THR A 348 55.49 18.20 -18.88
N ALA A 349 54.77 19.05 -18.15
CA ALA A 349 53.47 19.57 -18.57
C ALA A 349 53.59 20.51 -19.79
N ALA A 350 52.65 20.41 -20.73
CA ALA A 350 52.40 21.46 -21.71
C ALA A 350 51.75 22.67 -21.03
N ALA A 351 52.18 23.88 -21.37
CA ALA A 351 51.64 25.11 -20.80
C ALA A 351 51.59 26.27 -21.81
N VAL A 352 50.62 27.15 -21.64
CA VAL A 352 50.56 28.49 -22.24
C VAL A 352 50.47 29.49 -21.10
N ARG A 353 51.37 30.47 -21.07
CA ARG A 353 51.47 31.46 -20.00
C ARG A 353 51.43 32.86 -20.61
N GLY A 354 50.56 33.71 -20.09
CA GLY A 354 50.54 35.12 -20.45
C GLY A 354 51.86 35.80 -20.12
N ASN A 355 52.28 36.77 -20.93
CA ASN A 355 53.49 37.56 -20.65
C ASN A 355 53.19 38.89 -19.93
N ALA A 356 51.91 39.22 -19.74
CA ALA A 356 51.45 40.38 -19.00
C ALA A 356 50.18 40.05 -18.20
N ALA A 357 49.90 40.84 -17.16
CA ALA A 357 48.68 40.72 -16.38
C ALA A 357 47.46 41.14 -17.23
N PRO A 358 46.25 40.58 -16.97
CA PRO A 358 45.04 41.03 -17.64
C PRO A 358 44.82 42.53 -17.47
N THR A 359 44.53 43.23 -18.57
CA THR A 359 44.29 44.69 -18.55
C THR A 359 42.84 45.05 -18.23
N THR A 360 41.94 44.07 -18.28
CA THR A 360 40.54 44.18 -17.90
C THR A 360 40.00 42.83 -17.41
N TYR A 361 38.99 42.87 -16.55
CA TYR A 361 38.15 41.73 -16.18
C TYR A 361 36.71 41.88 -16.69
N ASP A 362 36.42 42.98 -17.38
CA ASP A 362 35.09 43.30 -17.91
C ASP A 362 35.05 43.08 -19.43
N PHE A 363 34.34 42.03 -19.84
CA PHE A 363 34.08 41.65 -21.23
C PHE A 363 32.59 41.77 -21.59
N SER A 364 31.79 42.44 -20.75
CA SER A 364 30.35 42.62 -20.99
C SER A 364 30.03 43.55 -22.17
N VAL A 365 30.94 44.48 -22.48
CA VAL A 365 30.79 45.45 -23.59
C VAL A 365 31.43 44.96 -24.88
N THR A 366 32.65 44.41 -24.78
CA THR A 366 33.40 43.87 -25.92
C THR A 366 33.84 42.45 -25.59
N GLY A 367 32.97 41.48 -25.92
CA GLY A 367 33.25 40.07 -25.71
C GLY A 367 34.45 39.58 -26.53
N GLN A 368 35.14 38.58 -26.02
CA GLN A 368 36.28 37.96 -26.68
C GLN A 368 36.14 36.44 -26.69
N THR A 369 36.30 35.84 -27.87
CA THR A 369 36.27 34.39 -28.03
C THR A 369 37.60 33.93 -28.63
N PHE A 370 38.16 32.88 -28.06
CA PHE A 370 39.37 32.24 -28.56
C PHE A 370 39.29 30.73 -28.39
N ASN A 371 40.04 30.02 -29.21
CA ASN A 371 40.09 28.57 -29.21
C ASN A 371 41.44 28.11 -28.65
N LEU A 372 41.42 27.06 -27.84
CA LEU A 372 42.59 26.26 -27.49
C LEU A 372 42.46 24.89 -28.14
N THR A 373 43.51 24.41 -28.80
CA THR A 373 43.58 23.07 -29.34
C THR A 373 44.58 22.26 -28.51
N TRP A 374 44.10 21.15 -27.94
CA TRP A 374 44.87 20.26 -27.09
C TRP A 374 44.49 18.80 -27.41
N GLN A 375 45.49 17.96 -27.66
CA GLN A 375 45.31 16.52 -27.96
C GLN A 375 44.31 16.23 -29.09
N GLY A 376 44.26 17.10 -30.10
CA GLY A 376 43.36 16.97 -31.25
C GLY A 376 41.92 17.43 -31.00
N ALA A 377 41.58 17.88 -29.78
CA ALA A 377 40.31 18.51 -29.45
C ALA A 377 40.45 20.04 -29.41
N THR A 378 39.40 20.75 -29.81
CA THR A 378 39.33 22.22 -29.76
C THR A 378 38.32 22.66 -28.70
N TYR A 379 38.77 23.49 -27.78
CA TYR A 379 38.00 24.07 -26.69
C TYR A 379 37.78 25.55 -27.00
N THR A 380 36.52 25.98 -27.03
CA THR A 380 36.14 27.37 -27.33
C THR A 380 35.85 28.09 -26.03
N ILE A 381 36.64 29.13 -25.71
CA ILE A 381 36.46 29.96 -24.52
C ILE A 381 35.83 31.27 -24.97
N SER A 382 34.69 31.63 -24.38
CA SER A 382 33.99 32.90 -24.65
C SER A 382 33.89 33.75 -23.39
N LEU A 383 34.56 34.89 -23.40
CA LEU A 383 34.53 35.89 -22.35
C LEU A 383 33.52 36.98 -22.72
N VAL A 384 32.39 37.05 -22.03
CA VAL A 384 31.24 37.92 -22.41
C VAL A 384 30.59 38.63 -21.22
N ALA A 385 31.20 38.56 -20.04
CA ALA A 385 30.65 39.11 -18.80
C ALA A 385 31.71 39.93 -18.05
N ASN A 386 31.28 40.59 -16.96
CA ASN A 386 32.20 41.21 -16.01
C ASN A 386 32.58 40.19 -14.93
N TYR A 387 33.82 39.73 -14.96
CA TYR A 387 34.35 38.73 -14.02
C TYR A 387 34.95 39.34 -12.75
N GLY A 388 35.13 40.68 -12.71
CA GLY A 388 35.56 41.48 -11.57
C GLY A 388 37.00 41.27 -11.08
N THR A 389 37.51 40.04 -11.11
CA THR A 389 38.80 39.64 -10.52
C THR A 389 39.50 38.56 -11.37
N MET A 390 40.79 38.34 -11.11
CA MET A 390 41.55 37.22 -11.66
C MET A 390 40.85 35.88 -11.39
N SER A 391 40.35 35.66 -10.18
CA SER A 391 39.65 34.41 -9.83
C SER A 391 38.39 34.19 -10.68
N GLY A 392 37.60 35.23 -10.94
CA GLY A 392 36.41 35.14 -11.79
C GLY A 392 36.78 34.85 -13.25
N LEU A 393 37.84 35.47 -13.75
CA LEU A 393 38.34 35.25 -15.11
C LEU A 393 38.86 33.81 -15.28
N LEU A 394 39.64 33.32 -14.32
CA LEU A 394 40.15 31.94 -14.32
C LEU A 394 39.03 30.92 -14.23
N ALA A 395 37.96 31.18 -13.47
CA ALA A 395 36.79 30.31 -13.42
C ALA A 395 36.12 30.19 -14.80
N ALA A 396 35.91 31.31 -15.49
CA ALA A 396 35.34 31.32 -16.84
C ALA A 396 36.22 30.61 -17.88
N ILE A 397 37.55 30.75 -17.78
CA ILE A 397 38.48 30.01 -18.65
C ILE A 397 38.43 28.51 -18.34
N ASN A 398 38.43 28.13 -17.05
CA ASN A 398 38.33 26.73 -16.61
C ASN A 398 37.03 26.06 -17.07
N GLU A 399 35.91 26.78 -17.02
CA GLU A 399 34.62 26.32 -17.55
C GLU A 399 34.72 26.00 -19.05
N GLY A 400 35.34 26.88 -19.85
CA GLY A 400 35.55 26.67 -21.28
C GLY A 400 36.51 25.54 -21.66
N ILE A 401 37.34 25.06 -20.73
CA ILE A 401 38.27 23.93 -20.93
C ILE A 401 37.89 22.68 -20.11
N THR A 402 36.65 22.62 -19.62
CA THR A 402 36.14 21.45 -18.86
C THR A 402 36.35 20.16 -19.66
N GLY A 403 36.88 19.13 -18.99
CA GLY A 403 37.15 17.82 -19.60
C GLY A 403 38.42 17.74 -20.44
N SER A 404 39.20 18.84 -20.58
CA SER A 404 40.47 18.84 -21.32
C SER A 404 41.66 18.21 -20.60
N GLY A 405 41.59 18.09 -19.27
CA GLY A 405 42.75 17.79 -18.43
C GLY A 405 43.72 18.97 -18.27
N LEU A 406 43.34 20.17 -18.70
CA LEU A 406 44.06 21.42 -18.46
C LEU A 406 43.41 22.20 -17.30
N ILE A 407 44.18 23.06 -16.66
CA ILE A 407 43.72 24.01 -15.65
C ILE A 407 44.31 25.40 -15.90
N ALA A 408 43.46 26.42 -15.82
CA ALA A 408 43.84 27.82 -15.77
C ALA A 408 44.03 28.25 -14.30
N HIS A 409 45.19 28.81 -13.98
CA HIS A 409 45.49 29.36 -12.65
C HIS A 409 46.31 30.65 -12.75
N ASP A 410 46.36 31.38 -11.64
CA ASP A 410 47.22 32.56 -11.49
C ASP A 410 48.67 32.12 -11.28
N ASP A 411 49.58 32.61 -12.11
CA ASP A 411 51.02 32.37 -12.00
C ASP A 411 51.78 33.70 -11.90
N SER A 412 51.75 34.29 -10.71
CA SER A 412 52.37 35.59 -10.41
C SER A 412 51.74 36.78 -11.14
N GLY A 413 50.40 36.83 -11.19
CA GLY A 413 49.62 37.92 -11.75
C GLY A 413 49.27 37.76 -13.24
N VAL A 414 49.64 36.65 -13.87
CA VAL A 414 49.32 36.33 -15.27
C VAL A 414 48.55 35.01 -15.36
N VAL A 415 47.73 34.87 -16.39
CA VAL A 415 46.99 33.62 -16.64
C VAL A 415 47.95 32.56 -17.17
N ARG A 416 47.98 31.40 -16.52
CA ARG A 416 48.67 30.21 -17.01
C ARG A 416 47.70 29.04 -17.15
N ILE A 417 47.69 28.46 -18.34
CA ILE A 417 46.94 27.23 -18.66
C ILE A 417 47.96 26.10 -18.80
N VAL A 418 47.81 25.04 -18.01
CA VAL A 418 48.76 23.92 -17.94
C VAL A 418 48.02 22.59 -17.77
N GLU A 419 48.65 21.48 -18.13
CA GLU A 419 48.15 20.15 -17.72
C GLU A 419 47.98 20.07 -16.20
N ILE A 420 46.85 19.54 -15.75
CA ILE A 420 46.45 19.56 -14.33
C ILE A 420 47.34 18.69 -13.43
N SER A 421 47.81 17.55 -13.94
CA SER A 421 48.66 16.61 -13.20
C SER A 421 49.29 15.55 -14.12
N SER A 422 50.40 14.93 -13.68
CA SER A 422 50.98 13.72 -14.29
C SER A 422 49.98 12.53 -14.25
N PRO A 423 49.93 11.62 -15.24
CA PRO A 423 50.87 11.45 -16.35
C PRO A 423 50.73 12.54 -17.43
N TRP A 424 51.84 13.21 -17.73
CA TRP A 424 51.90 14.23 -18.78
C TRP A 424 51.65 13.58 -20.12
N ARG A 425 50.76 14.16 -20.93
CA ARG A 425 50.41 13.62 -22.26
C ARG A 425 51.43 13.99 -23.33
N GLY A 426 52.23 15.03 -23.07
CA GLY A 426 53.19 15.57 -24.02
C GLY A 426 52.53 16.32 -25.19
N GLY A 427 53.33 17.05 -25.95
CA GLY A 427 52.85 17.89 -27.06
C GLY A 427 52.69 19.36 -26.66
N SER A 428 51.94 20.13 -27.45
CA SER A 428 51.81 21.58 -27.25
C SER A 428 50.33 21.96 -27.20
N ILE A 429 49.98 22.87 -26.29
CA ILE A 429 48.70 23.58 -26.34
C ILE A 429 48.85 24.63 -27.44
N THR A 430 48.02 24.54 -28.49
CA THR A 430 47.96 25.57 -29.53
C THR A 430 46.69 26.39 -29.36
N SER A 431 46.63 27.57 -29.98
CA SER A 431 45.49 28.46 -29.83
C SER A 431 45.18 29.20 -31.13
N SER A 432 43.96 29.74 -31.23
CA SER A 432 43.71 30.87 -32.12
C SER A 432 44.44 32.13 -31.60
N SER A 433 44.15 33.29 -32.17
CA SER A 433 44.60 34.56 -31.60
C SER A 433 44.16 34.68 -30.14
N LEU A 434 45.13 34.57 -29.21
CA LEU A 434 44.87 34.75 -27.79
C LEU A 434 44.56 36.23 -27.52
N PRO A 435 43.61 36.54 -26.64
CA PRO A 435 43.30 37.93 -26.38
C PRO A 435 44.43 38.64 -25.64
N VAL A 436 44.95 39.71 -26.24
CA VAL A 436 46.03 40.54 -25.67
C VAL A 436 45.66 41.08 -24.29
N SER A 437 44.38 41.40 -24.08
CA SER A 437 43.86 41.88 -22.79
C SER A 437 43.91 40.84 -21.67
N VAL A 438 44.12 39.56 -21.98
CA VAL A 438 44.22 38.45 -21.01
C VAL A 438 45.62 37.87 -20.93
N PHE A 439 46.28 37.67 -22.08
CA PHE A 439 47.56 36.96 -22.19
C PHE A 439 48.76 37.86 -22.53
N GLY A 440 48.54 39.14 -22.86
CA GLY A 440 49.58 40.04 -23.37
C GLY A 440 49.93 39.80 -24.85
N ASP A 441 50.86 40.61 -25.37
CA ASP A 441 51.21 40.63 -26.80
C ASP A 441 52.10 39.46 -27.25
N ASN A 442 52.76 38.75 -26.32
CA ASN A 442 53.69 37.68 -26.64
C ASN A 442 53.66 36.57 -25.58
N PRO A 443 52.55 35.82 -25.46
CA PRO A 443 52.43 34.73 -24.50
C PRO A 443 53.48 33.64 -24.76
N ASP A 444 53.99 33.06 -23.68
CA ASP A 444 54.97 32.00 -23.73
C ASP A 444 54.29 30.63 -23.80
N SER A 445 54.81 29.74 -24.63
CA SER A 445 54.26 28.39 -24.83
C SER A 445 55.34 27.35 -24.59
N THR A 446 55.13 26.51 -23.59
CA THR A 446 56.02 25.39 -23.26
C THR A 446 55.40 24.09 -23.74
N SER A 447 56.11 23.38 -24.62
CA SER A 447 55.72 22.02 -25.02
C SER A 447 56.01 21.03 -23.89
N GLY A 448 55.04 20.17 -23.61
CA GLY A 448 55.17 19.07 -22.67
C GLY A 448 55.88 17.86 -23.27
N THR A 449 56.46 17.04 -22.40
CA THR A 449 57.01 15.72 -22.73
C THR A 449 56.21 14.65 -22.00
N ALA A 450 55.84 13.57 -22.70
CA ALA A 450 54.96 12.56 -22.14
C ALA A 450 55.62 11.80 -20.97
N SER A 451 54.86 11.53 -19.92
CA SER A 451 55.29 10.62 -18.85
C SER A 451 55.30 9.16 -19.33
N SER A 452 56.14 8.33 -18.71
CA SER A 452 56.12 6.88 -18.90
C SER A 452 55.29 6.20 -17.80
N GLY A 453 54.29 5.39 -18.20
CA GLY A 453 53.34 4.80 -17.25
C GLY A 453 52.40 5.81 -16.60
N GLY A 454 51.70 5.40 -15.54
CA GLY A 454 50.67 6.20 -14.88
C GLY A 454 49.31 6.11 -15.58
N SER A 455 48.27 6.69 -14.97
CA SER A 455 46.93 6.74 -15.55
C SER A 455 46.20 8.00 -15.05
N PRO A 456 45.40 8.67 -15.89
CA PRO A 456 44.69 9.88 -15.50
C PRO A 456 43.61 9.59 -14.45
N ALA A 457 43.17 10.62 -13.75
CA ALA A 457 41.99 10.52 -12.90
C ALA A 457 40.74 10.28 -13.76
N ILE A 458 39.88 9.37 -13.33
CA ILE A 458 38.57 9.10 -13.90
C ILE A 458 37.55 9.32 -12.79
N THR A 459 36.62 10.26 -13.00
CA THR A 459 35.42 10.36 -12.17
C THR A 459 34.49 9.21 -12.54
N SER A 460 33.92 8.58 -11.52
CA SER A 460 32.96 7.48 -11.72
C SER A 460 31.83 7.91 -12.66
N ASN A 461 31.48 7.07 -13.62
CA ASN A 461 30.43 7.36 -14.59
C ASN A 461 29.65 6.12 -15.04
N VAL A 462 28.39 6.32 -15.42
CA VAL A 462 27.49 5.27 -15.93
C VAL A 462 26.70 5.73 -17.14
N THR A 463 26.29 4.78 -17.97
CA THR A 463 25.21 4.95 -18.94
C THR A 463 24.04 4.02 -18.57
N LEU A 464 22.82 4.40 -18.95
CA LEU A 464 21.60 3.67 -18.59
C LEU A 464 20.87 3.15 -19.83
N ALA A 465 20.12 2.06 -19.70
CA ALA A 465 19.31 1.47 -20.77
C ALA A 465 17.97 0.92 -20.27
N TYR A 466 17.00 0.80 -21.18
CA TYR A 466 15.69 0.23 -20.88
C TYR A 466 15.69 -1.30 -20.94
N GLY A 467 15.10 -1.96 -19.95
CA GLY A 467 14.82 -3.40 -19.94
C GLY A 467 16.01 -4.34 -19.70
N SER A 468 17.24 -3.95 -20.07
CA SER A 468 18.48 -4.68 -19.74
C SER A 468 19.72 -3.81 -19.99
N ALA A 469 20.90 -4.27 -19.59
CA ALA A 469 22.18 -3.60 -19.86
C ALA A 469 22.44 -3.33 -21.36
N ALA A 470 21.94 -4.20 -22.25
CA ALA A 470 22.09 -4.08 -23.70
C ALA A 470 20.82 -3.57 -24.39
N GLY A 471 19.88 -3.03 -23.62
CA GLY A 471 18.60 -2.53 -24.10
C GLY A 471 18.72 -1.21 -24.87
N ALA A 472 17.57 -0.59 -25.12
CA ALA A 472 17.53 0.72 -25.78
C ALA A 472 18.21 1.78 -24.90
N ALA A 473 19.07 2.60 -25.50
CA ALA A 473 19.82 3.64 -24.80
C ALA A 473 18.89 4.65 -24.12
N PHE A 474 19.15 4.94 -22.84
CA PHE A 474 18.51 6.05 -22.15
C PHE A 474 19.23 7.35 -22.49
N SER A 475 18.47 8.34 -22.96
CA SER A 475 18.98 9.63 -23.40
C SER A 475 17.96 10.75 -23.16
N GLY A 476 18.36 11.99 -23.41
CA GLY A 476 17.48 13.16 -23.31
C GLY A 476 17.56 13.93 -22.01
N ILE A 477 18.47 13.58 -21.10
CA ILE A 477 18.82 14.46 -19.98
C ILE A 477 19.62 15.65 -20.54
N PRO A 478 19.27 16.91 -20.19
CA PRO A 478 20.04 18.09 -20.62
C PRO A 478 21.50 18.02 -20.17
N GLU A 479 22.43 18.39 -21.06
CA GLU A 479 23.86 18.42 -20.75
C GLU A 479 24.21 19.47 -19.69
N GLY A 480 25.32 19.26 -18.99
CA GLY A 480 25.79 20.09 -17.87
C GLY A 480 25.40 19.53 -16.51
N THR A 481 25.43 20.38 -15.49
CA THR A 481 25.11 19.97 -14.11
C THR A 481 23.60 19.72 -13.97
N GLN A 482 23.21 18.51 -13.60
CA GLN A 482 21.83 18.16 -13.29
C GLN A 482 21.69 17.65 -11.86
N ARG A 483 20.58 18.01 -11.21
CA ARG A 483 20.18 17.54 -9.89
C ARG A 483 19.25 16.33 -10.08
N LEU A 484 19.67 15.14 -9.64
CA LEU A 484 18.90 13.89 -9.80
C LEU A 484 19.22 12.88 -8.69
N ALA A 485 18.37 11.88 -8.49
CA ALA A 485 18.65 10.73 -7.63
C ALA A 485 18.80 9.46 -8.48
N LEU A 486 19.81 8.66 -8.18
CA LEU A 486 20.03 7.35 -8.79
C LEU A 486 20.34 6.38 -7.66
N ALA A 487 19.55 5.32 -7.53
CA ALA A 487 19.79 4.25 -6.56
C ALA A 487 19.38 2.88 -7.14
N HIS A 488 19.55 1.81 -6.36
CA HIS A 488 19.03 0.50 -6.74
C HIS A 488 17.51 0.58 -6.95
N SER A 489 16.96 -0.24 -7.85
CA SER A 489 15.53 -0.26 -8.14
C SER A 489 14.70 -0.36 -6.85
N GLY A 490 13.70 0.51 -6.73
CA GLY A 490 12.80 0.62 -5.59
C GLY A 490 13.21 1.63 -4.51
N ASN A 491 14.49 2.02 -4.42
CA ASN A 491 15.02 2.86 -3.33
C ASN A 491 14.70 2.31 -1.92
N GLU A 492 14.68 0.98 -1.75
CA GLU A 492 14.21 0.33 -0.52
C GLU A 492 15.31 0.15 0.53
N TYR A 493 14.97 0.49 1.77
CA TYR A 493 15.82 0.31 2.93
C TYR A 493 15.01 -0.22 4.11
N ARG A 494 15.70 -0.86 5.06
CA ARG A 494 15.14 -1.28 6.34
C ARG A 494 15.80 -0.49 7.47
N ILE A 495 15.02 0.04 8.40
CA ILE A 495 15.56 0.68 9.60
C ILE A 495 16.19 -0.39 10.49
N ALA A 496 17.47 -0.26 10.79
CA ALA A 496 18.17 -1.09 11.78
C ALA A 496 17.98 -0.56 13.20
N ASP A 497 17.98 0.77 13.34
CA ASP A 497 17.84 1.48 14.61
C ASP A 497 17.36 2.91 14.36
N ALA A 498 16.68 3.51 15.33
CA ALA A 498 16.20 4.89 15.25
C ALA A 498 16.35 5.57 16.61
N ASP A 499 16.96 6.76 16.61
CA ASP A 499 17.20 7.57 17.81
C ASP A 499 17.00 9.06 17.50
N GLY A 500 16.10 9.71 18.24
CA GLY A 500 15.71 11.11 18.04
C GLY A 500 15.25 11.39 16.60
N THR A 501 16.06 12.15 15.86
CA THR A 501 15.81 12.50 14.45
C THR A 501 16.61 11.67 13.44
N THR A 502 17.34 10.66 13.91
CA THR A 502 18.27 9.88 13.07
C THR A 502 17.86 8.42 13.00
N ALA A 503 17.77 7.90 11.78
CA ALA A 503 17.60 6.48 11.51
C ALA A 503 18.91 5.89 10.94
N THR A 504 19.26 4.69 11.38
CA THR A 504 20.28 3.86 10.74
C THR A 504 19.58 2.88 9.81
N VAL A 505 19.94 2.86 8.53
CA VAL A 505 19.26 2.07 7.51
C VAL A 505 20.16 1.02 6.86
N GLN A 506 19.55 -0.03 6.33
CA GLN A 506 20.20 -1.11 5.59
C GLN A 506 19.51 -1.23 4.24
N ARG A 507 20.26 -1.19 3.13
CA ARG A 507 19.69 -1.37 1.79
C ARG A 507 19.02 -2.73 1.66
N VAL A 508 17.86 -2.77 1.02
CA VAL A 508 17.10 -3.98 0.70
C VAL A 508 17.06 -4.15 -0.81
N ILE A 509 17.29 -5.38 -1.28
CA ILE A 509 17.21 -5.78 -2.69
C ILE A 509 16.31 -7.02 -2.74
N GLU A 510 15.18 -6.92 -3.47
CA GLU A 510 14.22 -8.02 -3.63
C GLU A 510 13.77 -8.62 -2.27
N GLY A 511 13.60 -7.77 -1.25
CA GLY A 511 13.21 -8.17 0.11
C GLY A 511 14.33 -8.72 0.99
N VAL A 512 15.57 -8.78 0.51
CA VAL A 512 16.74 -9.25 1.27
C VAL A 512 17.69 -8.10 1.58
N ILE A 513 18.23 -8.06 2.80
CA ILE A 513 19.24 -7.05 3.18
C ILE A 513 20.50 -7.27 2.36
N ASP A 514 21.05 -6.19 1.80
CA ASP A 514 22.33 -6.19 1.11
C ASP A 514 23.48 -5.81 2.06
N PRO A 515 24.32 -6.77 2.50
CA PRO A 515 25.44 -6.49 3.40
C PRO A 515 26.62 -5.82 2.70
N SER A 516 26.64 -5.76 1.36
CA SER A 516 27.73 -5.14 0.61
C SER A 516 27.63 -3.61 0.59
N TRP A 517 26.44 -3.06 0.86
CA TRP A 517 26.20 -1.63 0.83
C TRP A 517 26.80 -0.95 2.07
N LEU A 518 27.73 -0.03 1.83
CA LEU A 518 28.44 0.70 2.89
C LEU A 518 27.70 1.96 3.38
N GLY A 519 26.58 2.31 2.74
CA GLY A 519 25.79 3.49 3.05
C GLY A 519 25.92 4.60 2.01
N PHE A 520 25.30 5.75 2.31
CA PHE A 520 25.32 6.95 1.49
C PHE A 520 26.64 7.71 1.59
N SER A 521 27.04 8.35 0.50
CA SER A 521 28.07 9.39 0.51
C SER A 521 27.56 10.63 1.25
N PRO A 522 28.37 11.25 2.13
CA PRO A 522 27.93 12.37 2.97
C PRO A 522 27.34 13.54 2.17
N ARG A 523 26.10 13.92 2.44
CA ARG A 523 25.45 15.11 1.85
C ARG A 523 24.23 15.56 2.65
N THR A 524 23.91 16.85 2.56
CA THR A 524 22.68 17.45 3.09
C THR A 524 21.83 17.99 1.95
N MET A 525 20.53 17.78 2.01
CA MET A 525 19.60 18.18 0.95
C MET A 525 18.22 18.58 1.51
N ILE A 526 17.52 19.43 0.76
CA ILE A 526 16.17 19.91 1.08
C ILE A 526 15.10 19.29 0.17
N ASP A 527 15.52 18.74 -0.97
CA ASP A 527 14.71 18.15 -2.04
C ASP A 527 14.66 16.62 -1.93
N TYR A 528 14.72 16.08 -0.72
CA TYR A 528 14.65 14.64 -0.47
C TYR A 528 13.20 14.14 -0.46
N GLN A 529 13.05 12.83 -0.54
CA GLN A 529 11.82 12.15 -0.13
C GLN A 529 12.20 10.99 0.78
N ALA A 530 11.47 10.85 1.89
CA ALA A 530 11.65 9.76 2.82
C ALA A 530 10.26 9.33 3.27
N THR A 531 9.84 8.15 2.82
CA THR A 531 8.52 7.60 3.13
C THR A 531 8.71 6.28 3.84
N GLY A 532 8.05 6.10 4.98
CA GLY A 532 8.14 4.88 5.75
C GLY A 532 6.85 4.10 5.65
N ILE A 533 6.91 2.90 5.06
CA ILE A 533 5.85 1.93 5.13
C ILE A 533 6.15 1.05 6.36
N ASN A 534 5.39 1.23 7.44
CA ASN A 534 5.48 0.30 8.54
C ASN A 534 4.89 -1.04 8.05
N ASP A 535 5.74 -2.00 7.66
CA ASP A 535 5.33 -3.42 7.48
C ASP A 535 4.94 -3.95 8.86
N ASN A 536 3.77 -3.52 9.30
CA ASN A 536 3.27 -3.81 10.61
C ASN A 536 3.08 -5.33 10.64
N ASN A 537 3.73 -6.01 11.59
CA ASN A 537 3.52 -7.45 11.81
C ASN A 537 2.13 -7.72 12.42
N THR A 538 1.17 -6.85 12.17
CA THR A 538 -0.21 -6.94 12.63
C THR A 538 -0.93 -7.94 11.74
N TRP A 539 -1.38 -9.02 12.39
CA TRP A 539 -2.12 -10.09 11.76
C TRP A 539 -3.57 -10.04 12.21
N MET A 540 -4.48 -10.32 11.29
CA MET A 540 -5.87 -10.61 11.62
C MET A 540 -6.01 -12.09 11.93
N GLY A 541 -6.58 -12.41 13.09
CA GLY A 541 -6.55 -13.77 13.66
C GLY A 541 -5.39 -13.95 14.65
N PRO A 542 -5.04 -15.19 15.03
CA PRO A 542 -5.43 -16.43 14.37
C PRO A 542 -6.84 -16.89 14.70
N PHE A 543 -7.51 -17.49 13.71
CA PHE A 543 -8.84 -18.07 13.86
C PHE A 543 -8.85 -19.54 13.47
N LEU A 544 -9.62 -20.35 14.20
CA LEU A 544 -9.80 -21.76 13.88
C LEU A 544 -10.67 -21.93 12.63
N VAL A 545 -10.27 -22.85 11.75
CA VAL A 545 -11.01 -23.17 10.51
C VAL A 545 -12.16 -24.14 10.72
N CYS A 546 -12.17 -24.86 11.85
CA CYS A 546 -13.18 -25.82 12.25
C CYS A 546 -13.34 -25.81 13.79
N PRO A 547 -14.41 -26.41 14.35
CA PRO A 547 -14.55 -26.57 15.79
C PRO A 547 -13.37 -27.35 16.40
N GLU A 548 -13.05 -27.08 17.67
CA GLU A 548 -11.87 -27.64 18.37
C GLU A 548 -11.81 -29.17 18.42
N ASN A 549 -12.96 -29.83 18.30
CA ASN A 549 -13.08 -31.30 18.34
C ASN A 549 -13.06 -31.95 16.94
N GLU A 550 -12.85 -31.17 15.88
CA GLU A 550 -12.86 -31.62 14.49
C GLU A 550 -11.50 -31.41 13.82
N VAL A 551 -11.30 -32.08 12.69
CA VAL A 551 -10.12 -31.91 11.83
C VAL A 551 -10.54 -31.69 10.39
N VAL A 552 -9.69 -31.00 9.64
CA VAL A 552 -9.91 -30.71 8.21
C VAL A 552 -8.76 -31.21 7.36
N ASP A 553 -9.03 -31.44 6.07
CA ASP A 553 -8.01 -31.71 5.04
C ASP A 553 -7.81 -30.54 4.08
N ALA A 554 -8.68 -29.53 4.13
CA ALA A 554 -8.57 -28.32 3.32
C ALA A 554 -9.26 -27.14 4.02
N PHE A 555 -8.85 -25.92 3.69
CA PHE A 555 -9.55 -24.70 4.07
C PHE A 555 -9.59 -23.70 2.91
N GLU A 556 -10.53 -22.76 2.99
CA GLU A 556 -10.75 -21.70 2.01
C GLU A 556 -10.89 -20.35 2.71
N VAL A 557 -10.26 -19.33 2.12
CA VAL A 557 -10.34 -17.91 2.53
C VAL A 557 -10.97 -17.12 1.41
N ASN A 558 -12.02 -16.35 1.72
CA ASN A 558 -12.61 -15.41 0.77
C ASN A 558 -12.14 -13.99 1.09
N PHE A 559 -11.62 -13.29 0.09
CA PHE A 559 -11.39 -11.85 0.13
C PHE A 559 -12.43 -11.14 -0.75
N SER A 560 -12.97 -10.02 -0.26
CA SER A 560 -13.90 -9.18 -1.02
C SER A 560 -13.39 -7.74 -1.14
N PHE A 561 -13.70 -7.12 -2.27
CA PHE A 561 -13.33 -5.75 -2.62
C PHE A 561 -14.59 -5.00 -3.07
N PRO A 562 -15.41 -4.47 -2.14
CA PRO A 562 -16.70 -3.86 -2.47
C PRO A 562 -16.60 -2.68 -3.45
N SER A 563 -15.48 -1.96 -3.44
CA SER A 563 -15.20 -0.81 -4.32
C SER A 563 -14.29 -1.14 -5.51
N GLY A 564 -13.99 -2.42 -5.71
CA GLY A 564 -13.05 -2.91 -6.72
C GLY A 564 -11.58 -2.70 -6.36
N ILE A 565 -10.73 -2.93 -7.35
CA ILE A 565 -9.27 -2.75 -7.31
C ILE A 565 -8.90 -1.88 -8.52
N CYS A 566 -8.62 -0.60 -8.29
CA CYS A 566 -8.28 0.36 -9.35
C CYS A 566 -7.52 1.57 -8.79
N GLY A 567 -6.40 1.93 -9.43
CA GLY A 567 -5.66 3.16 -9.14
C GLY A 567 -6.15 4.32 -9.99
N PHE A 568 -5.85 5.55 -9.59
CA PHE A 568 -6.18 6.76 -10.36
C PHE A 568 -4.95 7.66 -10.46
N ASP A 569 -4.73 8.28 -11.62
CA ASP A 569 -3.71 9.31 -11.75
C ASP A 569 -4.22 10.70 -11.36
N SER A 570 -3.31 11.68 -11.35
CA SER A 570 -3.61 13.08 -11.04
C SER A 570 -4.65 13.72 -11.99
N LYS A 571 -5.01 13.05 -13.10
CA LYS A 571 -6.04 13.46 -14.06
C LYS A 571 -7.28 12.56 -14.01
N GLY A 572 -7.38 11.66 -13.02
CA GLY A 572 -8.51 10.75 -12.82
C GLY A 572 -8.55 9.56 -13.79
N LYS A 573 -7.48 9.29 -14.55
CA LYS A 573 -7.41 8.11 -15.43
C LYS A 573 -7.12 6.86 -14.60
N LYS A 574 -7.90 5.81 -14.86
CA LYS A 574 -7.75 4.49 -14.23
C LYS A 574 -6.36 3.88 -14.53
N ARG A 575 -5.76 3.25 -13.52
CA ARG A 575 -4.50 2.51 -13.58
C ARG A 575 -4.64 1.16 -12.90
N ILE A 576 -3.76 0.22 -13.27
CA ILE A 576 -3.63 -1.05 -12.55
C ILE A 576 -3.20 -0.75 -11.11
N ARG A 577 -3.91 -1.35 -10.16
CA ARG A 577 -3.59 -1.35 -8.74
C ARG A 577 -3.25 -2.76 -8.31
N HIS A 578 -2.18 -2.88 -7.53
CA HIS A 578 -1.78 -4.11 -6.86
C HIS A 578 -2.33 -4.10 -5.44
N CYS A 579 -3.01 -5.17 -5.05
CA CYS A 579 -3.35 -5.45 -3.65
C CYS A 579 -2.60 -6.72 -3.25
N GLU A 580 -1.77 -6.62 -2.22
CA GLU A 580 -0.89 -7.72 -1.79
C GLU A 580 -1.38 -8.30 -0.48
N TRP A 581 -1.38 -9.62 -0.38
CA TRP A 581 -1.88 -10.33 0.80
C TRP A 581 -0.94 -11.45 1.21
N GLU A 582 -1.01 -11.80 2.49
CA GLU A 582 -0.35 -12.96 3.06
C GLU A 582 -1.33 -13.74 3.95
N ILE A 583 -1.42 -15.05 3.70
CA ILE A 583 -2.17 -15.99 4.52
C ILE A 583 -1.16 -16.91 5.18
N GLN A 584 -1.21 -16.98 6.50
CA GLN A 584 -0.43 -17.92 7.28
C GLN A 584 -1.33 -18.93 7.98
N TYR A 585 -0.89 -20.18 8.01
CA TYR A 585 -1.62 -21.27 8.66
C TYR A 585 -0.69 -22.26 9.33
N ARG A 586 -1.19 -22.93 10.37
CA ARG A 586 -0.51 -24.04 11.04
C ARG A 586 -1.51 -24.95 11.76
N VAL A 587 -1.06 -26.15 12.12
CA VAL A 587 -1.82 -27.03 13.02
C VAL A 587 -1.86 -26.40 14.41
N TYR A 588 -3.06 -26.26 14.98
CA TYR A 588 -3.28 -25.68 16.29
C TYR A 588 -2.57 -26.49 17.38
N GLY A 589 -1.86 -25.81 18.28
CA GLY A 589 -1.16 -26.44 19.40
C GLY A 589 0.09 -27.26 19.03
N SER A 590 0.51 -27.30 17.77
CA SER A 590 1.68 -28.09 17.34
C SER A 590 3.02 -27.50 17.80
N GLY A 591 3.05 -26.20 18.13
CA GLY A 591 4.31 -25.45 18.36
C GLY A 591 5.16 -25.26 17.10
N SER A 592 4.70 -25.67 15.93
CA SER A 592 5.40 -25.48 14.66
C SER A 592 5.34 -24.02 14.20
N GLY A 593 6.33 -23.62 13.39
CA GLY A 593 6.30 -22.34 12.68
C GLY A 593 5.08 -22.22 11.75
N TRP A 594 4.77 -20.99 11.37
CA TRP A 594 3.71 -20.70 10.40
C TRP A 594 4.14 -21.07 8.99
N THR A 595 3.27 -21.76 8.25
CA THR A 595 3.40 -21.87 6.81
C THR A 595 2.77 -20.64 6.18
N SER A 596 3.46 -19.99 5.24
CA SER A 596 2.99 -18.76 4.58
C SER A 596 2.71 -18.97 3.10
N ARG A 597 1.65 -18.33 2.60
CA ARG A 597 1.41 -18.11 1.17
C ARG A 597 1.11 -16.63 0.95
N GLN A 598 1.79 -16.06 -0.04
CA GLN A 598 1.58 -14.69 -0.47
C GLN A 598 0.92 -14.67 -1.85
N GLY A 599 0.20 -13.60 -2.15
CA GLY A 599 -0.38 -13.37 -3.47
C GLY A 599 -0.63 -11.90 -3.75
N VAL A 600 -0.91 -11.60 -5.01
CA VAL A 600 -1.14 -10.25 -5.51
C VAL A 600 -2.34 -10.25 -6.44
N TYR A 601 -3.29 -9.34 -6.21
CA TYR A 601 -4.37 -9.03 -7.16
C TYR A 601 -4.02 -7.74 -7.90
N ALA A 602 -3.87 -7.82 -9.23
CA ALA A 602 -3.45 -6.71 -10.07
C ALA A 602 -4.54 -6.34 -11.08
N LEU A 603 -5.37 -5.34 -10.76
CA LEU A 603 -6.58 -5.04 -11.56
C LEU A 603 -6.80 -3.54 -11.76
N GLN A 604 -7.62 -3.22 -12.77
CA GLN A 604 -8.10 -1.88 -13.09
C GLN A 604 -9.64 -1.90 -13.17
N ASN A 605 -10.29 -2.44 -12.15
CA ASN A 605 -11.74 -2.64 -12.11
C ASN A 605 -12.34 -1.94 -10.89
N VAL A 606 -13.38 -1.13 -11.12
CA VAL A 606 -14.05 -0.32 -10.07
C VAL A 606 -15.34 -0.98 -9.55
N ASN A 607 -15.73 -2.12 -10.13
CA ASN A 607 -16.88 -2.89 -9.68
C ASN A 607 -16.49 -3.73 -8.46
N GLY A 608 -17.47 -4.16 -7.68
CA GLY A 608 -17.22 -5.10 -6.58
C GLY A 608 -16.58 -6.41 -7.08
N LEU A 609 -15.53 -6.86 -6.39
CA LEU A 609 -14.79 -8.08 -6.73
C LEU A 609 -14.70 -8.99 -5.51
N GLY A 610 -14.38 -10.26 -5.73
CA GLY A 610 -13.89 -11.14 -4.69
C GLY A 610 -13.06 -12.29 -5.24
N PHE A 611 -12.33 -12.94 -4.32
CA PHE A 611 -11.42 -14.04 -4.62
C PHE A 611 -11.52 -15.11 -3.54
N THR A 612 -11.49 -16.38 -3.96
CA THR A 612 -11.46 -17.53 -3.04
C THR A 612 -10.11 -18.23 -3.14
N GLU A 613 -9.35 -18.17 -2.05
CA GLU A 613 -8.05 -18.80 -1.89
C GLU A 613 -8.20 -20.16 -1.20
N ARG A 614 -7.98 -21.24 -1.95
CA ARG A 614 -8.04 -22.62 -1.43
C ARG A 614 -6.67 -23.15 -1.01
N PHE A 615 -6.66 -23.92 0.08
CA PHE A 615 -5.49 -24.59 0.63
C PHE A 615 -5.82 -26.05 0.94
N ASP A 616 -5.17 -26.99 0.28
CA ASP A 616 -5.23 -28.41 0.61
C ASP A 616 -4.07 -28.76 1.55
N LEU A 617 -4.37 -29.46 2.65
CA LEU A 617 -3.41 -29.78 3.71
C LEU A 617 -2.74 -31.13 3.42
N SER A 618 -1.43 -31.19 3.58
CA SER A 618 -0.66 -32.45 3.45
C SER A 618 -0.96 -33.45 4.57
N THR A 619 -1.51 -32.98 5.69
CA THR A 619 -1.92 -33.81 6.83
C THR A 619 -3.17 -33.19 7.44
N THR A 620 -4.15 -34.03 7.77
CA THR A 620 -5.38 -33.59 8.42
C THR A 620 -5.09 -33.07 9.82
N GLY A 621 -5.74 -31.97 10.22
CA GLY A 621 -5.59 -31.44 11.57
C GLY A 621 -6.57 -30.33 11.89
N LEU A 622 -6.59 -29.94 13.17
CA LEU A 622 -7.19 -28.69 13.62
C LEU A 622 -6.25 -27.56 13.21
N VAL A 623 -6.70 -26.66 12.34
CA VAL A 623 -5.85 -25.61 11.75
C VAL A 623 -6.31 -24.24 12.22
N GLU A 624 -5.35 -23.37 12.52
CA GLU A 624 -5.57 -21.95 12.70
C GLU A 624 -4.95 -21.15 11.55
N VAL A 625 -5.65 -20.09 11.15
CA VAL A 625 -5.31 -19.24 10.01
C VAL A 625 -5.28 -17.79 10.45
N ARG A 626 -4.30 -17.04 9.96
CA ARG A 626 -4.22 -15.58 10.09
C ARG A 626 -3.91 -14.94 8.75
N CYS A 627 -4.45 -13.76 8.53
CA CYS A 627 -4.32 -13.03 7.27
C CYS A 627 -3.75 -11.63 7.53
N ARG A 628 -3.00 -11.10 6.57
CA ARG A 628 -2.67 -9.67 6.53
C ARG A 628 -2.63 -9.14 5.11
N ARG A 629 -2.86 -7.84 4.99
CA ARG A 629 -2.53 -7.06 3.80
C ARG A 629 -1.05 -6.65 3.88
N ARG A 630 -0.36 -6.58 2.75
CA ARG A 630 1.09 -6.30 2.69
C ARG A 630 1.45 -4.94 2.12
N ASN A 631 0.48 -4.19 1.63
CA ASN A 631 0.68 -2.84 1.09
C ASN A 631 -0.44 -1.90 1.53
N GLU A 632 -0.15 -0.60 1.60
CA GLU A 632 -1.10 0.42 2.06
C GLU A 632 -2.45 0.35 1.33
N GLN A 633 -3.57 0.53 2.05
CA GLN A 633 -4.89 0.66 1.47
C GLN A 633 -5.16 2.11 1.06
N GLY A 634 -5.67 2.33 -0.15
CA GLY A 634 -6.04 3.66 -0.65
C GLY A 634 -4.87 4.52 -1.16
N SER A 635 -3.63 4.02 -1.11
CA SER A 635 -2.43 4.74 -1.57
C SER A 635 -2.61 5.35 -2.96
N ASN A 636 -2.13 6.58 -3.18
CA ASN A 636 -2.25 7.28 -4.48
C ASN A 636 -3.69 7.37 -5.01
N ASN A 637 -4.65 7.63 -4.12
CA ASN A 637 -6.07 7.76 -4.45
C ASN A 637 -6.65 6.48 -5.10
N ALA A 638 -6.19 5.31 -4.66
CA ALA A 638 -6.68 4.03 -5.17
C ALA A 638 -8.00 3.60 -4.51
N ARG A 639 -8.82 2.84 -5.24
CA ARG A 639 -9.93 2.07 -4.70
C ARG A 639 -9.50 0.63 -4.57
N ASP A 640 -9.30 0.15 -3.36
CA ASP A 640 -8.82 -1.20 -3.08
C ASP A 640 -9.17 -1.68 -1.67
N SER A 641 -10.29 -1.20 -1.09
CA SER A 641 -10.75 -1.65 0.23
C SER A 641 -10.95 -3.16 0.26
N MET A 642 -10.17 -3.84 1.12
CA MET A 642 -10.08 -5.30 1.17
C MET A 642 -10.71 -5.82 2.46
N TYR A 643 -11.55 -6.85 2.34
CA TYR A 643 -12.19 -7.48 3.50
C TYR A 643 -11.99 -9.00 3.49
N TRP A 644 -11.68 -9.57 4.65
CA TRP A 644 -11.73 -11.02 4.87
C TRP A 644 -13.19 -11.45 5.08
N GLN A 645 -13.80 -11.92 4.00
CA GLN A 645 -15.24 -12.16 3.89
C GLN A 645 -15.67 -13.48 4.54
N ALA A 646 -14.86 -14.53 4.42
CA ALA A 646 -15.15 -15.82 5.03
C ALA A 646 -13.88 -16.67 5.25
N LEU A 647 -13.93 -17.52 6.27
CA LEU A 647 -12.97 -18.60 6.51
C LEU A 647 -13.75 -19.90 6.67
N ARG A 648 -13.35 -20.95 5.93
CA ARG A 648 -14.05 -22.25 5.95
C ARG A 648 -13.09 -23.42 5.98
N GLY A 649 -13.40 -24.45 6.75
CA GLY A 649 -12.67 -25.72 6.78
C GLY A 649 -13.52 -26.88 6.28
N ARG A 650 -12.94 -27.79 5.48
CA ARG A 650 -13.64 -28.99 4.98
C ARG A 650 -13.56 -30.11 6.01
N LEU A 651 -14.69 -30.45 6.61
CA LEU A 651 -14.81 -31.55 7.55
C LEU A 651 -14.75 -32.90 6.81
N LEU A 652 -14.08 -33.86 7.43
CA LEU A 652 -13.87 -35.20 6.84
C LEU A 652 -15.15 -36.05 6.89
N ALA A 653 -15.97 -35.85 7.92
CA ALA A 653 -17.18 -36.63 8.13
C ALA A 653 -18.33 -36.14 7.22
N ARG A 654 -18.68 -36.95 6.23
CA ARG A 654 -19.91 -36.79 5.42
C ARG A 654 -20.48 -38.13 4.96
N PRO A 655 -21.81 -38.30 4.94
CA PRO A 655 -22.44 -39.46 4.30
C PRO A 655 -22.22 -39.46 2.78
N SER A 656 -21.98 -40.64 2.20
CA SER A 656 -21.95 -40.82 0.74
C SER A 656 -23.35 -40.93 0.13
N SER A 657 -24.37 -41.25 0.93
CA SER A 657 -25.76 -41.33 0.50
C SER A 657 -26.72 -41.06 1.66
N TYR A 658 -27.95 -40.71 1.32
CA TYR A 658 -29.00 -40.37 2.28
C TYR A 658 -30.22 -41.26 2.03
N ALA A 659 -30.49 -42.19 2.95
CA ALA A 659 -31.56 -43.16 2.80
C ALA A 659 -32.94 -42.50 2.90
N GLY A 660 -33.86 -42.91 2.02
CA GLY A 660 -35.27 -42.53 2.12
C GLY A 660 -35.63 -41.10 1.72
N VAL A 661 -34.69 -40.25 1.28
CA VAL A 661 -34.96 -38.84 0.91
C VAL A 661 -34.51 -38.48 -0.50
N THR A 662 -35.27 -37.62 -1.18
CA THR A 662 -34.86 -36.99 -2.45
C THR A 662 -34.06 -35.73 -2.16
N LEU A 663 -32.87 -35.62 -2.75
CA LEU A 663 -32.00 -34.45 -2.63
C LEU A 663 -31.92 -33.66 -3.94
N LEU A 664 -31.69 -32.36 -3.80
CA LEU A 664 -31.40 -31.43 -4.87
C LEU A 664 -30.05 -30.76 -4.57
N ALA A 665 -29.02 -31.11 -5.33
CA ALA A 665 -27.76 -30.38 -5.31
C ALA A 665 -27.89 -29.20 -6.29
N ALA A 666 -27.69 -27.98 -5.82
CA ALA A 666 -27.92 -26.76 -6.60
C ALA A 666 -26.73 -25.81 -6.52
N THR A 667 -26.44 -25.15 -7.64
CA THR A 667 -25.49 -24.04 -7.72
C THR A 667 -26.25 -22.83 -8.25
N VAL A 668 -26.14 -21.71 -7.53
CA VAL A 668 -26.78 -20.44 -7.88
C VAL A 668 -25.71 -19.38 -8.02
N GLU A 669 -25.72 -18.64 -9.11
CA GLU A 669 -24.92 -17.44 -9.27
C GLU A 669 -25.56 -16.25 -8.54
N THR A 670 -24.77 -15.58 -7.71
CA THR A 670 -25.11 -14.35 -6.98
C THR A 670 -24.06 -13.30 -7.32
N GLY A 671 -24.48 -12.11 -7.70
CA GLY A 671 -23.56 -11.12 -8.30
C GLY A 671 -23.54 -11.19 -9.83
N GLY A 672 -23.31 -10.04 -10.46
CA GLY A 672 -23.43 -9.87 -11.91
C GLY A 672 -24.81 -9.35 -12.35
N ASN A 673 -24.92 -8.01 -12.40
CA ASN A 673 -25.98 -7.15 -12.94
C ASN A 673 -27.18 -6.81 -12.04
N ARG A 674 -27.13 -5.61 -11.46
CA ARG A 674 -27.99 -4.51 -11.91
C ARG A 674 -27.19 -3.23 -12.13
#